data_AF-A0A0G1W275-F1
#
_entry.id   AF-A0A0G1W275-F1
#
_cell.length_a   1.000
_cell.length_b   1.000
_cell.length_c   1.000
_cell.angle_alpha   90.00
_cell.angle_beta   90.00
_cell.angle_gamma   90.00
#
_symmetry.space_group_name_H-M   'P 1'
#
loop_
_entity.id
_entity.type
_entity.pdbx_description
1 polymer ?
#
loop_
_entity_poly.entity_id
_entity_poly.type
_entity_poly.pdbx_seq_one_letter_code
_entity_poly.pdbx_strand_id
1 'polypeptide(L)'
;MCEHGSDTDEEHRTDTEQFRFSSVLAAFSVSSVVFMEIYIKKRDGTREPYNADRINRSIERACHGLSDPISMVTQIATETRLTLYDGITTEEMDQATINAAVQNIKEDIEYDRVATRLLLKTVYRRVVGEFENKEETLEKMHRDGFIRFVTEGVAEGLLDARMKEKYNLERLADCLDLERDELFEYAGLSSLLNRYAVKDKEQQPRETPQYFFMRIAMGLAYNEQDPNAWAKKFYDKMSRLEYVAGGSTNIHAGTPRPALSNCFLLEIHDDIEHIAKSVADVIKLSKASGGIGASITKLRAAGSPLSSNNTTSSGPTPFAKIIDTAIRAVQRGGKKKGALCFYMENWHYDFPEFLDWKHNAGDDYLRMRTANTAVFLSDEFMRRVASNSDWYMFDPKEVADLNELYGDRFVKRYNEYVALAEAGKLRIFKKVPAREQFRQMLVSLQTTSHPWLTWKDAINLRALNNNTGTIHMSNLCTEICLPQDKDNIAVCNLASINLATHVHNKEISWSRLESSVRFAVRQLDNLIDINVLPVKEAEAGDKENRAIGLGVMGFTDTLEKLGIAYDSDFAADFADRIFEFISYMAIDESASLAQERGSYSHFQGSGWSRGKVPIDTLLRLERDRGLPLTVMKESRHRGLNWDVLREKVKKGMRNATLMAVAPNANIGLVAGTTPGIDPRFAQVFSRNKISGKYLDINHNLVLDLKNMGLWEKVRDEIIEAQGDIEHISDIPEHIKKIYKTSFTTSPLAFIEVAARAQKWVDQALSRNMYLETRDIEETMKIYQTAWEKGVKTTYYLHMKPRHTAEQSTVHVNKAEKMGKLGFAAAFMRKPEAAPASSGGITKLQPPLLTPSPLPKGETRILGASQDLERPSSDAKGVQLRYGRPDAARAGVVDNPPAEDGSAPFTKGDFPMARSFSPMQAEMPSPVRVEVREAVAVVASAMTVSEDAVSEDVGVSSQTKTEGTRPTLTVEQVLARANEMEKAMAGRSGRGFGGVALGPTSAGPEDPQDQFICDSCQ
;
A
#
# COMPACT_ATOMS: atom_id res chain seq x y z
N MET A 1 27.39 -44.48 49.15
CA MET A 1 27.93 -45.22 47.98
C MET A 1 28.66 -44.17 47.15
N CYS A 2 29.92 -43.83 47.46
CA CYS A 2 31.14 -44.66 47.58
C CYS A 2 31.72 -44.99 46.19
N GLU A 3 33.02 -44.85 45.92
CA GLU A 3 34.09 -44.11 46.63
C GLU A 3 35.37 -44.05 45.76
N HIS A 4 36.24 -43.06 45.99
CA HIS A 4 37.62 -42.94 45.47
C HIS A 4 37.80 -42.90 43.93
N GLY A 5 38.92 -42.41 43.37
CA GLY A 5 40.06 -41.69 43.97
C GLY A 5 41.33 -41.83 43.10
N SER A 6 42.40 -41.12 43.48
CA SER A 6 43.78 -41.20 42.95
C SER A 6 44.03 -40.77 41.48
N ASP A 7 45.18 -40.19 41.09
CA ASP A 7 46.22 -39.46 41.86
C ASP A 7 47.19 -38.74 40.88
N THR A 8 48.17 -38.00 41.44
CA THR A 8 49.43 -37.49 40.85
C THR A 8 49.34 -36.34 39.82
N ASP A 9 50.05 -35.19 39.94
CA ASP A 9 51.43 -34.83 40.39
C ASP A 9 52.45 -34.81 39.23
N GLU A 10 53.47 -33.94 39.18
CA GLU A 10 53.79 -32.67 39.88
C GLU A 10 54.88 -31.95 39.01
N GLU A 11 55.53 -30.91 39.55
CA GLU A 11 56.87 -30.39 39.21
C GLU A 11 56.94 -29.31 38.09
N HIS A 12 57.71 -28.21 38.23
CA HIS A 12 58.64 -27.84 39.32
C HIS A 12 58.94 -26.31 39.41
N ARG A 13 59.20 -25.84 40.66
CA ARG A 13 60.30 -24.95 41.18
C ARG A 13 60.94 -23.86 40.28
N THR A 14 61.43 -22.71 40.76
CA THR A 14 61.51 -21.97 42.05
C THR A 14 61.85 -20.49 41.71
N ASP A 15 62.02 -19.47 42.59
CA ASP A 15 62.10 -19.27 44.06
C ASP A 15 61.52 -17.84 44.37
N THR A 16 61.68 -17.08 45.46
CA THR A 16 62.54 -17.10 46.68
C THR A 16 61.83 -16.37 47.86
N GLU A 17 62.44 -16.39 49.05
CA GLU A 17 62.06 -15.58 50.24
C GLU A 17 62.48 -14.07 50.13
N GLN A 18 62.25 -13.12 51.07
CA GLN A 18 61.86 -13.17 52.49
C GLN A 18 61.37 -11.78 53.00
N PHE A 19 60.35 -11.71 53.88
CA PHE A 19 60.33 -10.99 55.19
C PHE A 19 58.96 -10.51 55.72
N ARG A 20 58.80 -10.66 57.05
CA ARG A 20 57.92 -9.94 58.01
C ARG A 20 56.39 -10.11 57.91
N PHE A 21 55.94 -11.11 58.68
CA PHE A 21 54.68 -11.17 59.43
C PHE A 21 54.34 -9.88 60.22
N SER A 22 53.09 -9.84 60.72
CA SER A 22 52.57 -8.99 61.82
C SER A 22 52.00 -7.61 61.47
N SER A 23 50.88 -7.59 60.73
CA SER A 23 49.77 -6.65 61.01
C SER A 23 48.43 -7.17 60.45
N VAL A 24 47.31 -6.59 60.91
CA VAL A 24 45.94 -6.78 60.39
C VAL A 24 45.36 -8.21 60.51
N LEU A 25 45.34 -8.79 61.71
CA LEU A 25 44.45 -9.92 62.06
C LEU A 25 43.02 -9.43 62.38
N ALA A 26 42.52 -8.46 61.60
CA ALA A 26 41.34 -7.66 61.93
C ALA A 26 40.64 -7.07 60.68
N ALA A 27 40.51 -7.85 59.60
CA ALA A 27 39.91 -7.40 58.33
C ALA A 27 39.05 -8.46 57.61
N PHE A 28 38.43 -9.38 58.36
CA PHE A 28 37.38 -10.29 57.84
C PHE A 28 36.03 -10.00 58.50
N SER A 29 35.58 -8.75 58.36
CA SER A 29 34.12 -8.52 58.28
C SER A 29 33.63 -9.18 57.00
N VAL A 30 32.42 -9.74 57.03
CA VAL A 30 31.72 -10.08 55.79
C VAL A 30 31.60 -8.79 54.98
N SER A 31 32.15 -8.78 53.77
CA SER A 31 31.88 -7.71 52.80
C SER A 31 30.45 -7.86 52.34
N SER A 32 29.54 -7.15 53.01
CA SER A 32 28.15 -7.02 52.59
C SER A 32 28.10 -6.71 51.10
N VAL A 33 27.40 -7.53 50.32
CA VAL A 33 27.05 -7.15 48.95
C VAL A 33 26.28 -5.85 49.04
N VAL A 34 26.89 -4.76 48.56
CA VAL A 34 26.27 -3.45 48.55
C VAL A 34 25.14 -3.52 47.52
N PHE A 35 23.94 -3.85 47.99
CA PHE A 35 22.71 -3.58 47.27
C PHE A 35 22.63 -2.06 47.10
N MET A 36 23.14 -1.58 45.98
CA MET A 36 23.08 -0.18 45.60
C MET A 36 21.61 0.19 45.47
N GLU A 37 21.10 0.99 46.41
CA GLU A 37 19.71 1.44 46.39
C GLU A 37 19.48 2.25 45.11
N ILE A 38 18.73 1.69 44.18
CA ILE A 38 18.32 2.37 42.96
C ILE A 38 17.27 3.42 43.35
N TYR A 39 17.53 4.69 43.06
CA TYR A 39 16.57 5.77 43.24
C TYR A 39 15.96 6.18 41.89
N ILE A 40 14.66 5.93 41.73
CA ILE A 40 13.87 6.29 40.55
C ILE A 40 13.67 7.81 40.54
N LYS A 41 13.84 8.45 39.39
CA LYS A 41 13.52 9.87 39.15
C LYS A 41 12.11 10.03 38.58
N LYS A 42 11.25 10.83 39.22
CA LYS A 42 9.90 11.12 38.74
C LYS A 42 9.88 12.26 37.72
N ARG A 43 8.73 12.42 37.05
CA ARG A 43 8.43 13.52 36.10
C ARG A 43 8.61 14.92 36.71
N ASP A 44 8.38 15.07 38.02
CA ASP A 44 8.59 16.32 38.78
C ASP A 44 10.05 16.55 39.21
N GLY A 45 10.96 15.61 38.88
CA GLY A 45 12.37 15.65 39.24
C GLY A 45 12.70 15.08 40.63
N THR A 46 11.71 14.70 41.44
CA THR A 46 11.95 14.07 42.75
C THR A 46 12.57 12.68 42.59
N ARG A 47 13.33 12.23 43.60
CA ARG A 47 13.87 10.87 43.70
C ARG A 47 13.10 10.09 44.76
N GLU A 48 12.68 8.87 44.44
CA GLU A 48 12.16 7.90 45.43
C GLU A 48 12.92 6.57 45.34
N PRO A 49 13.09 5.82 46.45
CA PRO A 49 13.73 4.52 46.40
C PRO A 49 12.92 3.53 45.54
N TYR A 50 13.62 2.69 44.79
CA TYR A 50 13.03 1.68 43.92
C TYR A 50 12.12 0.71 44.69
N ASN A 51 10.91 0.52 44.17
CA ASN A 51 9.90 -0.35 44.78
C ASN A 51 9.44 -1.39 43.73
N ALA A 52 9.97 -2.61 43.83
CA ALA A 52 9.63 -3.72 42.94
C ALA A 52 8.13 -4.07 42.97
N ASP A 53 7.51 -4.02 44.14
CA ASP A 53 6.11 -4.33 44.38
C ASP A 53 5.13 -3.39 43.61
N ARG A 54 5.51 -2.13 43.36
CA ARG A 54 4.79 -1.24 42.43
C ARG A 54 4.87 -1.69 40.97
N ILE A 55 6.02 -2.18 40.52
CA ILE A 55 6.21 -2.65 39.13
C ILE A 55 5.52 -4.00 38.94
N ASN A 56 5.70 -4.93 39.88
CA ASN A 56 5.08 -6.25 39.84
C ASN A 56 3.55 -6.13 39.77
N ARG A 57 2.91 -5.30 40.60
CA ARG A 57 1.47 -4.99 40.48
C ARG A 57 1.07 -4.28 39.18
N SER A 58 2.00 -3.61 38.50
CA SER A 58 1.73 -3.03 37.16
C SER A 58 1.75 -4.09 36.07
N ILE A 59 2.64 -5.08 36.17
CA ILE A 59 2.71 -6.21 35.23
C ILE A 59 1.55 -7.18 35.49
N GLU A 60 1.26 -7.50 36.75
CA GLU A 60 0.15 -8.36 37.19
C GLU A 60 -1.22 -7.88 36.63
N ARG A 61 -1.48 -6.57 36.72
CA ARG A 61 -2.69 -5.96 36.11
C ARG A 61 -2.69 -6.08 34.58
N ALA A 62 -1.54 -5.95 33.91
CA ALA A 62 -1.44 -6.18 32.47
C ALA A 62 -1.60 -7.67 32.10
N CYS A 63 -1.21 -8.59 32.98
CA CYS A 63 -1.37 -10.03 32.80
C CYS A 63 -2.77 -10.58 33.14
N HIS A 64 -3.70 -9.74 33.64
CA HIS A 64 -5.02 -10.20 34.07
C HIS A 64 -5.80 -10.95 32.98
N GLY A 65 -6.26 -12.16 33.27
CA GLY A 65 -7.03 -13.01 32.34
C GLY A 65 -6.22 -13.58 31.17
N LEU A 66 -4.91 -13.76 31.33
CA LEU A 66 -4.05 -14.58 30.45
C LEU A 66 -3.94 -16.02 30.98
N SER A 67 -3.31 -16.90 30.20
CA SER A 67 -3.18 -18.33 30.51
C SER A 67 -2.21 -18.66 31.66
N ASP A 68 -1.01 -18.07 31.66
CA ASP A 68 -0.03 -18.16 32.76
C ASP A 68 0.45 -16.77 33.22
N PRO A 69 -0.37 -16.02 33.96
CA PRO A 69 -0.02 -14.67 34.39
C PRO A 69 1.15 -14.66 35.39
N ILE A 70 1.38 -15.73 36.14
CA ILE A 70 2.42 -15.78 37.20
C ILE A 70 3.81 -15.92 36.56
N SER A 71 3.96 -16.81 35.58
CA SER A 71 5.21 -16.94 34.81
C SER A 71 5.52 -15.64 34.06
N MET A 72 4.53 -15.06 33.37
CA MET A 72 4.71 -13.80 32.62
C MET A 72 5.12 -12.63 33.52
N VAL A 73 4.50 -12.47 34.69
CA VAL A 73 4.91 -11.45 35.68
C VAL A 73 6.35 -11.69 36.13
N THR A 74 6.72 -12.93 36.41
CA THR A 74 8.06 -13.30 36.91
C THR A 74 9.14 -13.04 35.85
N GLN A 75 8.89 -13.41 34.59
CA GLN A 75 9.80 -13.22 33.48
C GLN A 75 10.03 -11.72 33.21
N ILE A 76 8.95 -10.96 33.00
CA ILE A 76 9.02 -9.52 32.69
C ILE A 76 9.68 -8.76 33.85
N ALA A 77 9.32 -9.04 35.11
CA ALA A 77 9.92 -8.36 36.25
C ALA A 77 11.42 -8.67 36.40
N THR A 78 11.84 -9.91 36.10
CA THR A 78 13.24 -10.33 36.15
C THR A 78 14.06 -9.64 35.07
N GLU A 79 13.61 -9.66 33.81
CA GLU A 79 14.28 -8.98 32.70
C GLU A 79 14.31 -7.46 32.89
N THR A 80 13.18 -6.85 33.29
CA THR A 80 13.11 -5.41 33.58
C THR A 80 14.19 -5.03 34.59
N ARG A 81 14.33 -5.81 35.68
CA ARG A 81 15.32 -5.57 36.73
C ARG A 81 16.77 -5.56 36.23
N LEU A 82 17.11 -6.35 35.20
CA LEU A 82 18.46 -6.38 34.60
C LEU A 82 18.81 -5.08 33.85
N THR A 83 17.81 -4.27 33.48
CA THR A 83 17.99 -3.02 32.72
C THR A 83 18.00 -1.75 33.60
N LEU A 84 17.77 -1.87 34.91
CA LEU A 84 17.65 -0.73 35.82
C LEU A 84 19.02 -0.19 36.27
N TYR A 85 19.12 1.13 36.39
CA TYR A 85 20.29 1.86 36.88
C TYR A 85 19.88 2.96 37.86
N ASP A 86 20.80 3.41 38.72
CA ASP A 86 20.49 4.51 39.64
C ASP A 86 20.16 5.80 38.87
N GLY A 87 19.07 6.47 39.26
CA GLY A 87 18.60 7.69 38.62
C GLY A 87 17.70 7.48 37.41
N ILE A 88 17.41 6.23 37.02
CA ILE A 88 16.45 5.90 35.94
C ILE A 88 15.11 6.61 36.17
N THR A 89 14.57 7.22 35.11
CA THR A 89 13.27 7.90 35.19
C THR A 89 12.10 6.91 35.18
N THR A 90 10.95 7.35 35.68
CA THR A 90 9.71 6.55 35.57
C THR A 90 9.34 6.20 34.13
N GLU A 91 9.72 7.03 33.14
CA GLU A 91 9.39 6.78 31.73
C GLU A 91 10.36 5.78 31.07
N GLU A 92 11.65 5.86 31.36
CA GLU A 92 12.63 4.83 30.96
C GLU A 92 12.29 3.46 31.59
N MET A 93 11.82 3.47 32.85
CA MET A 93 11.40 2.27 33.58
C MET A 93 10.11 1.65 33.02
N ASP A 94 9.07 2.45 32.72
CA ASP A 94 7.86 1.97 32.04
C ASP A 94 8.24 1.41 30.63
N GLN A 95 9.13 2.08 29.88
CA GLN A 95 9.60 1.63 28.56
C GLN A 95 10.46 0.35 28.62
N ALA A 96 11.28 0.18 29.66
CA ALA A 96 12.03 -1.06 29.91
C ALA A 96 11.08 -2.24 30.19
N THR A 97 10.05 -2.02 30.99
CA THR A 97 9.01 -3.03 31.30
C THR A 97 8.25 -3.45 30.04
N ILE A 98 7.91 -2.48 29.18
CA ILE A 98 7.31 -2.73 27.85
C ILE A 98 8.27 -3.53 26.97
N ASN A 99 9.56 -3.18 26.95
CA ASN A 99 10.55 -3.86 26.10
C ASN A 99 10.77 -5.33 26.51
N ALA A 100 10.78 -5.66 27.81
CA ALA A 100 10.85 -7.03 28.30
C ALA A 100 9.64 -7.87 27.84
N ALA A 101 8.42 -7.32 27.94
CA ALA A 101 7.23 -7.99 27.40
C ALA A 101 7.35 -8.20 25.87
N VAL A 102 7.79 -7.18 25.12
CA VAL A 102 7.97 -7.26 23.66
C VAL A 102 9.02 -8.29 23.24
N GLN A 103 10.08 -8.50 24.03
CA GLN A 103 11.10 -9.51 23.74
C GLN A 103 10.61 -10.95 23.94
N ASN A 104 9.58 -11.15 24.77
CA ASN A 104 8.97 -12.46 25.05
C ASN A 104 7.79 -12.83 24.15
N ILE A 105 7.35 -11.95 23.23
CA ILE A 105 6.36 -12.27 22.16
C ILE A 105 6.78 -13.52 21.36
N LYS A 106 8.09 -13.79 21.27
CA LYS A 106 8.64 -14.97 20.61
C LYS A 106 8.27 -16.29 21.30
N GLU A 107 8.11 -16.29 22.63
CA GLU A 107 7.71 -17.44 23.42
C GLU A 107 6.19 -17.64 23.33
N ASP A 108 5.44 -16.56 23.58
CA ASP A 108 3.98 -16.54 23.53
C ASP A 108 3.43 -15.20 23.02
N ILE A 109 2.47 -15.28 22.10
CA ILE A 109 1.73 -14.13 21.58
C ILE A 109 0.91 -13.41 22.66
N GLU A 110 0.60 -14.08 23.78
CA GLU A 110 -0.01 -13.43 24.96
C GLU A 110 0.86 -12.29 25.52
N TYR A 111 2.19 -12.32 25.34
CA TYR A 111 3.07 -11.22 25.73
C TYR A 111 2.83 -9.93 24.92
N ASP A 112 2.28 -10.00 23.71
CA ASP A 112 1.89 -8.80 22.94
C ASP A 112 0.72 -8.10 23.66
N ARG A 113 -0.27 -8.86 24.15
CA ARG A 113 -1.38 -8.29 24.94
C ARG A 113 -0.87 -7.62 26.23
N VAL A 114 0.16 -8.18 26.87
CA VAL A 114 0.83 -7.53 28.02
C VAL A 114 1.55 -6.24 27.60
N ALA A 115 2.35 -6.28 26.53
CA ALA A 115 3.06 -5.11 26.01
C ALA A 115 2.10 -3.98 25.59
N THR A 116 0.97 -4.32 24.97
CA THR A 116 -0.11 -3.42 24.61
C THR A 116 -0.75 -2.78 25.84
N ARG A 117 -1.14 -3.58 26.85
CA ARG A 117 -1.72 -3.06 28.10
C ARG A 117 -0.76 -2.15 28.88
N LEU A 118 0.53 -2.50 28.92
CA LEU A 118 1.57 -1.65 29.51
C LEU A 118 1.74 -0.34 28.72
N LEU A 119 1.70 -0.38 27.38
CA LEU A 119 1.72 0.83 26.55
C LEU A 119 0.46 1.70 26.78
N LEU A 120 -0.74 1.10 26.79
CA LEU A 120 -2.01 1.80 27.09
C LEU A 120 -1.96 2.50 28.46
N LYS A 121 -1.48 1.82 29.51
CA LYS A 121 -1.24 2.42 30.84
C LYS A 121 -0.43 3.71 30.73
N THR A 122 0.70 3.71 30.01
CA THR A 122 1.53 4.93 29.87
C THR A 122 0.83 6.06 29.10
N VAL A 123 0.04 5.71 28.08
CA VAL A 123 -0.75 6.67 27.28
C VAL A 123 -1.88 7.26 28.11
N TYR A 124 -2.71 6.44 28.76
CA TYR A 124 -3.80 6.89 29.63
C TYR A 124 -3.25 7.80 30.74
N ARG A 125 -2.17 7.38 31.41
CA ARG A 125 -1.48 8.14 32.46
C ARG A 125 -0.95 9.51 31.98
N ARG A 126 -0.73 9.68 30.68
CA ARG A 126 -0.31 10.94 30.05
C ARG A 126 -1.49 11.78 29.53
N VAL A 127 -2.52 11.15 28.98
CA VAL A 127 -3.63 11.83 28.28
C VAL A 127 -4.85 12.08 29.18
N VAL A 128 -5.20 11.14 30.07
CA VAL A 128 -6.29 11.31 31.06
C VAL A 128 -5.79 11.64 32.46
N GLY A 129 -4.49 11.41 32.70
CA GLY A 129 -3.79 11.67 33.96
C GLY A 129 -3.72 10.44 34.87
N GLU A 130 -3.21 10.62 36.09
CA GLU A 130 -3.11 9.52 37.07
C GLU A 130 -4.50 8.96 37.40
N PHE A 131 -4.71 7.68 37.09
CA PHE A 131 -5.95 6.93 37.34
C PHE A 131 -5.77 5.83 38.41
N GLU A 132 -4.53 5.48 38.75
CA GLU A 132 -4.26 4.48 39.78
C GLU A 132 -4.57 5.04 41.17
N ASN A 133 -5.43 4.35 41.94
CA ASN A 133 -5.88 4.71 43.29
C ASN A 133 -6.83 5.94 43.37
N LYS A 134 -7.67 6.15 42.35
CA LYS A 134 -8.81 7.09 42.43
C LYS A 134 -10.14 6.39 42.72
N GLU A 135 -11.09 7.14 43.27
CA GLU A 135 -12.50 6.75 43.39
C GLU A 135 -13.27 6.86 42.06
N GLU A 136 -12.76 7.66 41.12
CA GLU A 136 -13.33 7.81 39.77
C GLU A 136 -12.91 6.65 38.86
N THR A 137 -13.86 6.11 38.10
CA THR A 137 -13.59 5.03 37.15
C THR A 137 -12.83 5.53 35.91
N LEU A 138 -12.11 4.63 35.22
CA LEU A 138 -11.31 4.98 34.05
C LEU A 138 -12.18 5.48 32.89
N GLU A 139 -13.39 4.92 32.74
CA GLU A 139 -14.37 5.32 31.73
C GLU A 139 -14.82 6.76 31.97
N LYS A 140 -15.09 7.16 33.22
CA LYS A 140 -15.39 8.56 33.56
C LYS A 140 -14.19 9.47 33.27
N MET A 141 -12.98 9.04 33.61
CA MET A 141 -11.76 9.82 33.31
C MET A 141 -11.51 10.00 31.81
N HIS A 142 -11.81 9.00 30.98
CA HIS A 142 -11.77 9.09 29.52
C HIS A 142 -12.90 9.97 28.98
N ARG A 143 -14.11 9.85 29.51
CA ARG A 143 -15.28 10.64 29.13
C ARG A 143 -15.02 12.14 29.33
N ASP A 144 -14.65 12.52 30.54
CA ASP A 144 -14.43 13.93 30.89
C ASP A 144 -13.08 14.44 30.34
N GLY A 145 -12.11 13.53 30.11
CA GLY A 145 -10.86 13.80 29.42
C GLY A 145 -11.02 14.09 27.93
N PHE A 146 -11.97 13.45 27.25
CA PHE A 146 -12.29 13.70 25.83
C PHE A 146 -12.86 15.11 25.62
N ILE A 147 -13.79 15.52 26.50
CA ILE A 147 -14.40 16.87 26.46
C ILE A 147 -13.33 17.96 26.65
N ARG A 148 -12.35 17.73 27.56
CA ARG A 148 -11.17 18.58 27.71
C ARG A 148 -10.30 18.58 26.46
N PHE A 149 -9.90 17.40 25.95
CA PHE A 149 -9.07 17.25 24.75
C PHE A 149 -9.61 18.04 23.56
N VAL A 150 -10.92 17.92 23.25
CA VAL A 150 -11.54 18.69 22.17
C VAL A 150 -11.54 20.19 22.47
N THR A 151 -11.91 20.59 23.69
CA THR A 151 -12.05 22.01 24.05
C THR A 151 -10.71 22.74 24.08
N GLU A 152 -9.69 22.13 24.68
CA GLU A 152 -8.31 22.64 24.73
C GLU A 152 -7.66 22.61 23.35
N GLY A 153 -7.81 21.50 22.61
CA GLY A 153 -7.26 21.38 21.26
C GLY A 153 -7.81 22.40 20.27
N VAL A 154 -9.09 22.79 20.41
CA VAL A 154 -9.68 23.91 19.65
C VAL A 154 -9.11 25.25 20.12
N ALA A 155 -8.99 25.49 21.42
CA ALA A 155 -8.46 26.74 21.97
C ALA A 155 -6.97 26.98 21.61
N GLU A 156 -6.19 25.91 21.47
CA GLU A 156 -4.78 25.93 21.06
C GLU A 156 -4.59 25.93 19.53
N GLY A 157 -5.65 25.76 18.74
CA GLY A 157 -5.57 25.68 17.27
C GLY A 157 -4.99 24.36 16.73
N LEU A 158 -5.00 23.29 17.53
CA LEU A 158 -4.66 21.92 17.11
C LEU A 158 -5.85 21.22 16.42
N LEU A 159 -7.07 21.54 16.84
CA LEU A 159 -8.33 20.98 16.35
C LEU A 159 -9.23 22.08 15.76
N ASP A 160 -10.07 21.71 14.81
CA ASP A 160 -10.99 22.60 14.11
C ASP A 160 -12.16 23.04 15.00
N ALA A 161 -12.47 24.34 15.03
CA ALA A 161 -13.52 24.93 15.86
C ALA A 161 -14.90 24.26 15.68
N ARG A 162 -15.19 23.73 14.48
CA ARG A 162 -16.42 23.00 14.18
C ARG A 162 -16.65 21.78 15.07
N MET A 163 -15.60 21.22 15.69
CA MET A 163 -15.72 20.16 16.69
C MET A 163 -16.51 20.60 17.93
N LYS A 164 -16.32 21.83 18.38
CA LYS A 164 -17.02 22.39 19.54
C LYS A 164 -18.37 23.02 19.16
N GLU A 165 -18.50 23.49 17.92
CA GLU A 165 -19.71 24.17 17.43
C GLU A 165 -20.81 23.21 16.97
N LYS A 166 -20.47 22.06 16.35
CA LYS A 166 -21.45 21.16 15.72
C LYS A 166 -21.82 19.92 16.53
N TYR A 167 -21.15 19.65 17.64
CA TYR A 167 -21.28 18.40 18.39
C TYR A 167 -21.66 18.61 19.85
N ASN A 168 -22.47 17.69 20.37
CA ASN A 168 -22.66 17.50 21.80
C ASN A 168 -21.54 16.56 22.28
N LEU A 169 -20.52 17.13 22.92
CA LEU A 169 -19.31 16.39 23.29
C LEU A 169 -19.58 15.34 24.36
N GLU A 170 -20.56 15.58 25.23
CA GLU A 170 -21.06 14.65 26.24
C GLU A 170 -21.61 13.36 25.59
N ARG A 171 -22.55 13.49 24.65
CA ARG A 171 -23.16 12.38 23.89
C ARG A 171 -22.12 11.56 23.10
N LEU A 172 -21.03 12.18 22.66
CA LEU A 172 -19.92 11.48 22.01
C LEU A 172 -18.97 10.82 23.02
N ALA A 173 -18.70 11.47 24.15
CA ALA A 173 -17.94 10.89 25.26
C ALA A 173 -18.63 9.64 25.84
N ASP A 174 -19.97 9.68 25.96
CA ASP A 174 -20.83 8.56 26.34
C ASP A 174 -20.85 7.40 25.32
N CYS A 175 -20.16 7.54 24.18
CA CYS A 175 -19.99 6.48 23.18
C CYS A 175 -18.61 5.82 23.21
N LEU A 176 -17.67 6.30 24.02
CA LEU A 176 -16.30 5.77 24.08
C LEU A 176 -16.28 4.40 24.77
N ASP A 177 -15.63 3.44 24.12
CA ASP A 177 -15.61 2.03 24.51
C ASP A 177 -14.15 1.58 24.66
N LEU A 178 -13.72 1.35 25.91
CA LEU A 178 -12.31 1.14 26.25
C LEU A 178 -11.83 -0.29 26.01
N GLU A 179 -12.75 -1.27 25.96
CA GLU A 179 -12.40 -2.67 25.66
C GLU A 179 -11.78 -2.79 24.25
N ARG A 180 -12.14 -1.86 23.36
CA ARG A 180 -11.61 -1.78 21.99
C ARG A 180 -10.14 -1.39 21.90
N ASP A 181 -9.56 -0.79 22.95
CA ASP A 181 -8.12 -0.54 22.97
C ASP A 181 -7.31 -1.85 23.13
N GLU A 182 -7.93 -2.96 23.58
CA GLU A 182 -7.32 -4.30 23.57
C GLU A 182 -7.41 -5.02 22.21
N LEU A 183 -8.04 -4.42 21.18
CA LEU A 183 -8.02 -4.96 19.81
C LEU A 183 -6.70 -4.68 19.08
N PHE A 184 -5.80 -3.89 19.68
CA PHE A 184 -4.50 -3.59 19.10
C PHE A 184 -3.44 -4.61 19.48
N GLU A 185 -2.59 -4.93 18.50
CA GLU A 185 -1.24 -5.44 18.76
C GLU A 185 -0.31 -4.26 19.10
N TYR A 186 0.71 -4.51 19.93
CA TYR A 186 1.71 -3.52 20.34
C TYR A 186 2.40 -2.93 19.12
N ALA A 187 2.64 -3.77 18.12
CA ALA A 187 3.14 -3.38 16.81
C ALA A 187 2.36 -2.20 16.21
N GLY A 188 1.02 -2.29 16.25
CA GLY A 188 0.05 -1.33 15.70
C GLY A 188 -0.23 -0.11 16.58
N LEU A 189 -0.49 -0.31 17.89
CA LEU A 189 -0.72 0.78 18.84
C LEU A 189 0.49 1.75 18.88
N SER A 190 1.70 1.19 18.96
CA SER A 190 2.96 1.93 18.87
C SER A 190 3.09 2.69 17.54
N SER A 191 2.58 2.15 16.43
CA SER A 191 2.56 2.83 15.12
C SER A 191 1.57 4.00 15.11
N LEU A 192 0.36 3.81 15.65
CA LEU A 192 -0.69 4.83 15.77
C LEU A 192 -0.19 6.05 16.55
N LEU A 193 0.29 5.83 17.78
CA LEU A 193 0.77 6.89 18.67
C LEU A 193 1.95 7.67 18.08
N ASN A 194 2.86 6.99 17.37
CA ASN A 194 4.03 7.64 16.80
C ASN A 194 3.75 8.41 15.50
N ARG A 195 2.82 7.93 14.65
CA ARG A 195 2.59 8.43 13.29
C ARG A 195 1.32 9.27 13.10
N TYR A 196 0.27 8.98 13.86
CA TYR A 196 -1.11 9.39 13.53
C TYR A 196 -1.83 10.16 14.66
N ALA A 197 -1.44 9.97 15.92
CA ALA A 197 -1.96 10.74 17.04
C ALA A 197 -1.55 12.23 16.97
N VAL A 198 -2.44 13.12 17.38
CA VAL A 198 -2.16 14.54 17.64
C VAL A 198 -1.14 14.64 18.77
N LYS A 199 -0.21 15.60 18.65
CA LYS A 199 0.93 15.78 19.56
C LYS A 199 0.97 17.16 20.18
N ASP A 200 1.56 17.23 21.37
CA ASP A 200 1.93 18.48 22.02
C ASP A 200 3.22 19.10 21.44
N LYS A 201 3.70 20.18 22.07
CA LYS A 201 4.90 20.92 21.63
C LYS A 201 6.16 20.10 21.87
N GLU A 202 6.12 19.24 22.88
CA GLU A 202 7.12 18.28 23.34
C GLU A 202 7.10 16.97 22.52
N GLN A 203 6.25 16.91 21.47
CA GLN A 203 6.08 15.80 20.52
C GLN A 203 5.60 14.48 21.12
N GLN A 204 4.94 14.53 22.28
CA GLN A 204 4.27 13.39 22.90
C GLN A 204 2.81 13.28 22.42
N PRO A 205 2.22 12.06 22.39
CA PRO A 205 0.81 11.90 22.02
C PRO A 205 -0.14 12.52 23.05
N ARG A 206 -1.13 13.28 22.57
CA ARG A 206 -2.24 13.86 23.37
C ARG A 206 -3.58 13.13 23.15
N GLU A 207 -3.55 11.96 22.51
CA GLU A 207 -4.73 11.15 22.19
C GLU A 207 -4.59 9.72 22.75
N THR A 208 -5.71 9.18 23.25
CA THR A 208 -5.92 7.73 23.34
C THR A 208 -6.41 7.22 21.97
N PRO A 209 -6.35 5.91 21.66
CA PRO A 209 -6.84 5.40 20.37
C PRO A 209 -8.36 5.66 20.20
N GLN A 210 -9.13 5.61 21.29
CA GLN A 210 -10.55 6.00 21.25
C GLN A 210 -10.76 7.49 20.91
N TYR A 211 -9.94 8.41 21.44
CA TYR A 211 -10.01 9.83 21.06
C TYR A 211 -9.63 10.04 19.60
N PHE A 212 -8.58 9.34 19.14
CA PHE A 212 -8.09 9.35 17.77
C PHE A 212 -9.19 8.96 16.77
N PHE A 213 -9.89 7.85 17.01
CA PHE A 213 -11.00 7.43 16.12
C PHE A 213 -12.20 8.38 16.20
N MET A 214 -12.54 8.90 17.39
CA MET A 214 -13.65 9.87 17.53
C MET A 214 -13.32 11.20 16.85
N ARG A 215 -12.08 11.70 16.94
CA ARG A 215 -11.58 12.88 16.21
C ARG A 215 -11.79 12.72 14.70
N ILE A 216 -11.38 11.59 14.14
CA ILE A 216 -11.52 11.31 12.70
C ILE A 216 -13.00 11.22 12.32
N ALA A 217 -13.83 10.57 13.14
CA ALA A 217 -15.26 10.44 12.91
C ALA A 217 -15.99 11.80 12.91
N MET A 218 -15.71 12.67 13.89
CA MET A 218 -16.19 14.06 13.92
C MET A 218 -15.65 14.87 12.74
N GLY A 219 -14.37 14.69 12.41
CA GLY A 219 -13.69 15.35 11.30
C GLY A 219 -14.25 15.03 9.92
N LEU A 220 -15.05 13.95 9.80
CA LEU A 220 -15.64 13.46 8.54
C LEU A 220 -17.18 13.44 8.56
N ALA A 221 -17.82 13.96 9.62
CA ALA A 221 -19.27 14.07 9.73
C ALA A 221 -19.78 15.53 9.78
N TYR A 222 -18.92 16.55 9.65
CA TYR A 222 -19.27 17.97 9.76
C TYR A 222 -20.44 18.43 8.88
N ASN A 223 -20.61 17.83 7.69
CA ASN A 223 -21.57 18.26 6.68
C ASN A 223 -22.82 17.36 6.62
N GLU A 224 -22.96 16.44 7.57
CA GLU A 224 -24.15 15.59 7.72
C GLU A 224 -25.32 16.32 8.39
N GLN A 225 -26.55 15.80 8.23
CA GLN A 225 -27.76 16.37 8.82
C GLN A 225 -27.86 16.18 10.35
N ASP A 226 -27.47 15.01 10.88
CA ASP A 226 -27.08 14.84 12.29
C ASP A 226 -25.60 14.41 12.32
N PRO A 227 -24.66 15.35 12.49
CA PRO A 227 -23.24 15.05 12.64
C PRO A 227 -22.97 14.07 13.78
N ASN A 228 -23.70 14.15 14.90
CA ASN A 228 -23.46 13.32 16.08
C ASN A 228 -23.82 11.85 15.82
N ALA A 229 -24.94 11.59 15.13
CA ALA A 229 -25.31 10.23 14.73
C ALA A 229 -24.32 9.62 13.72
N TRP A 230 -23.81 10.40 12.76
CA TRP A 230 -22.83 9.92 11.80
C TRP A 230 -21.43 9.77 12.37
N ALA A 231 -20.99 10.69 13.24
CA ALA A 231 -19.76 10.52 14.02
C ALA A 231 -19.82 9.23 14.86
N LYS A 232 -20.94 8.95 15.56
CA LYS A 232 -21.10 7.68 16.28
C LYS A 232 -20.98 6.45 15.37
N LYS A 233 -21.61 6.45 14.19
CA LYS A 233 -21.54 5.35 13.21
C LYS A 233 -20.12 5.11 12.68
N PHE A 234 -19.42 6.18 12.29
CA PHE A 234 -18.05 6.11 11.80
C PHE A 234 -17.07 5.68 12.90
N TYR A 235 -17.20 6.25 14.10
CA TYR A 235 -16.43 5.86 15.27
C TYR A 235 -16.60 4.36 15.57
N ASP A 236 -17.84 3.86 15.65
CA ASP A 236 -18.08 2.46 16.04
C ASP A 236 -17.41 1.44 15.11
N LYS A 237 -17.39 1.73 13.79
CA LYS A 237 -16.71 0.90 12.80
C LYS A 237 -15.18 1.00 12.87
N MET A 238 -14.64 2.22 13.02
CA MET A 238 -13.20 2.43 13.03
C MET A 238 -12.55 1.95 14.33
N SER A 239 -13.18 2.16 15.49
CA SER A 239 -12.66 1.67 16.78
C SER A 239 -12.77 0.15 16.95
N ARG A 240 -13.67 -0.51 16.19
CA ARG A 240 -13.69 -1.99 16.05
C ARG A 240 -12.70 -2.53 15.01
N LEU A 241 -11.89 -1.66 14.40
CA LEU A 241 -10.96 -1.99 13.31
C LEU A 241 -11.65 -2.70 12.12
N GLU A 242 -12.95 -2.44 11.87
CA GLU A 242 -13.69 -3.01 10.74
C GLU A 242 -13.32 -2.31 9.42
N TYR A 243 -12.99 -1.02 9.47
CA TYR A 243 -12.26 -0.32 8.42
C TYR A 243 -11.37 0.78 9.00
N VAL A 244 -10.32 1.17 8.26
CA VAL A 244 -9.45 2.29 8.65
C VAL A 244 -9.31 3.26 7.49
N ALA A 245 -9.38 4.57 7.78
CA ALA A 245 -9.24 5.63 6.80
C ALA A 245 -7.78 5.80 6.32
N GLY A 246 -7.60 6.47 5.18
CA GLY A 246 -6.30 6.71 4.56
C GLY A 246 -5.31 7.45 5.46
N GLY A 247 -4.01 7.24 5.23
CA GLY A 247 -2.95 7.74 6.10
C GLY A 247 -2.91 9.28 6.23
N SER A 248 -3.31 10.03 5.22
CA SER A 248 -3.47 11.50 5.30
C SER A 248 -4.67 11.87 6.16
N THR A 249 -5.82 11.23 5.92
CA THR A 249 -7.07 11.37 6.71
C THR A 249 -6.82 11.17 8.21
N ASN A 250 -6.09 10.12 8.59
CA ASN A 250 -5.80 9.83 10.01
C ASN A 250 -5.00 10.96 10.71
N ILE A 251 -4.08 11.61 9.98
CA ILE A 251 -3.30 12.73 10.51
C ILE A 251 -4.16 14.00 10.58
N HIS A 252 -4.92 14.29 9.52
CA HIS A 252 -5.45 15.65 9.29
C HIS A 252 -6.96 15.81 9.52
N ALA A 253 -7.74 14.73 9.57
CA ALA A 253 -9.17 14.81 9.86
C ALA A 253 -9.40 15.43 11.23
N GLY A 254 -10.23 16.47 11.25
CA GLY A 254 -10.53 17.22 12.47
C GLY A 254 -9.53 18.32 12.85
N THR A 255 -8.46 18.52 12.08
CA THR A 255 -7.52 19.65 12.28
C THR A 255 -7.98 20.89 11.48
N PRO A 256 -7.55 22.14 11.83
CA PRO A 256 -8.02 23.37 11.17
C PRO A 256 -7.67 23.54 9.69
N ARG A 257 -6.80 22.68 9.11
CA ARG A 257 -6.45 22.69 7.68
C ARG A 257 -6.34 21.25 7.16
N PRO A 258 -7.49 20.57 6.97
CA PRO A 258 -7.53 19.13 6.73
C PRO A 258 -7.07 18.77 5.30
N ALA A 259 -5.81 18.38 5.14
CA ALA A 259 -5.29 17.79 3.90
C ALA A 259 -5.52 16.28 3.89
N LEU A 260 -6.65 15.82 3.34
CA LEU A 260 -7.18 14.46 3.57
C LEU A 260 -6.80 13.44 2.48
N SER A 261 -6.56 13.87 1.24
CA SER A 261 -6.23 12.98 0.12
C SER A 261 -4.87 12.28 0.26
N ASN A 262 -4.75 11.10 -0.35
CA ASN A 262 -3.57 10.24 -0.22
C ASN A 262 -2.65 10.25 -1.44
N CYS A 263 -3.19 10.43 -2.64
CA CYS A 263 -2.42 10.42 -3.88
C CYS A 263 -2.93 11.45 -4.90
N PHE A 264 -2.04 11.85 -5.81
CA PHE A 264 -2.27 12.82 -6.88
C PHE A 264 -1.69 12.32 -8.20
N LEU A 265 -2.29 12.74 -9.32
CA LEU A 265 -1.92 12.34 -10.68
C LEU A 265 -1.90 13.59 -11.59
N LEU A 266 -0.72 13.95 -12.09
CA LEU A 266 -0.53 15.09 -13.00
C LEU A 266 0.21 14.69 -14.28
N GLU A 267 -0.09 15.34 -15.41
CA GLU A 267 0.64 15.18 -16.66
C GLU A 267 1.55 16.37 -16.92
N ILE A 268 2.78 16.13 -17.41
CA ILE A 268 3.74 17.19 -17.71
C ILE A 268 3.75 17.44 -19.22
N HIS A 269 3.12 18.54 -19.63
CA HIS A 269 3.03 18.99 -21.03
C HIS A 269 4.36 19.55 -21.56
N ASP A 270 4.53 19.50 -22.89
CA ASP A 270 5.71 19.95 -23.68
C ASP A 270 5.88 21.48 -23.76
N ASP A 271 5.83 22.15 -22.61
CA ASP A 271 5.89 23.59 -22.44
C ASP A 271 6.71 23.96 -21.20
N ILE A 272 7.61 24.94 -21.30
CA ILE A 272 8.55 25.28 -20.23
C ILE A 272 7.87 25.92 -19.02
N GLU A 273 6.80 26.70 -19.25
CA GLU A 273 6.00 27.27 -18.15
C GLU A 273 5.25 26.15 -17.41
N HIS A 274 4.64 25.22 -18.15
CA HIS A 274 3.99 24.05 -17.56
C HIS A 274 4.97 23.11 -16.83
N ILE A 275 6.18 22.89 -17.34
CA ILE A 275 7.22 22.10 -16.67
C ILE A 275 7.62 22.77 -15.34
N ALA A 276 7.86 24.09 -15.34
CA ALA A 276 8.19 24.84 -14.12
C ALA A 276 7.03 24.83 -13.10
N LYS A 277 5.79 24.97 -13.57
CA LYS A 277 4.57 24.81 -12.76
C LYS A 277 4.48 23.40 -12.15
N SER A 278 4.75 22.36 -12.95
CA SER A 278 4.72 20.96 -12.50
C SER A 278 5.70 20.71 -11.35
N VAL A 279 6.92 21.26 -11.41
CA VAL A 279 7.89 21.21 -10.30
C VAL A 279 7.31 21.87 -9.03
N ALA A 280 6.70 23.05 -9.17
CA ALA A 280 6.11 23.77 -8.05
C ALA A 280 4.90 23.05 -7.43
N ASP A 281 4.05 22.44 -8.26
CA ASP A 281 2.87 21.69 -7.81
C ASP A 281 3.28 20.36 -7.14
N VAL A 282 4.29 19.66 -7.67
CA VAL A 282 4.90 18.49 -7.02
C VAL A 282 5.41 18.83 -5.60
N ILE A 283 6.06 19.99 -5.42
CA ILE A 283 6.52 20.46 -4.10
C ILE A 283 5.32 20.70 -3.16
N LYS A 284 4.25 21.35 -3.63
CA LYS A 284 3.04 21.63 -2.84
C LYS A 284 2.32 20.34 -2.40
N LEU A 285 2.12 19.40 -3.33
CA LEU A 285 1.39 18.15 -3.13
C LEU A 285 2.17 17.18 -2.22
N SER A 286 3.49 17.09 -2.40
CA SER A 286 4.38 16.34 -1.50
C SER A 286 4.36 16.92 -0.08
N LYS A 287 4.40 18.27 0.06
CA LYS A 287 4.23 18.94 1.35
C LYS A 287 2.89 18.61 2.01
N ALA A 288 1.84 18.33 1.24
CA ALA A 288 0.50 17.93 1.73
C ALA A 288 0.35 16.43 2.07
N SER A 289 1.46 15.68 2.18
CA SER A 289 1.54 14.23 2.48
C SER A 289 1.30 13.27 1.31
N GLY A 290 0.91 13.78 0.13
CA GLY A 290 0.48 12.95 -1.00
C GLY A 290 1.59 12.20 -1.70
N GLY A 291 1.30 10.97 -2.13
CA GLY A 291 2.09 10.27 -3.14
C GLY A 291 1.72 10.73 -4.55
N ILE A 292 2.68 10.84 -5.46
CA ILE A 292 2.46 11.47 -6.77
C ILE A 292 2.75 10.49 -7.92
N GLY A 293 1.81 10.36 -8.87
CA GLY A 293 2.11 9.93 -10.23
C GLY A 293 2.39 11.16 -11.10
N ALA A 294 3.38 11.09 -11.99
CA ALA A 294 3.68 12.13 -12.98
C ALA A 294 3.94 11.51 -14.37
N SER A 295 3.08 11.82 -15.34
CA SER A 295 3.26 11.36 -16.73
C SER A 295 4.20 12.33 -17.46
N ILE A 296 5.22 11.78 -18.13
CA ILE A 296 6.22 12.53 -18.89
C ILE A 296 6.19 12.22 -20.39
N THR A 297 5.25 11.39 -20.85
CA THR A 297 5.12 10.93 -22.25
C THR A 297 4.97 12.06 -23.27
N LYS A 298 4.44 13.24 -22.88
CA LYS A 298 4.29 14.40 -23.79
C LYS A 298 5.59 15.14 -24.08
N LEU A 299 6.61 15.04 -23.22
CA LEU A 299 7.85 15.82 -23.35
C LEU A 299 8.63 15.43 -24.62
N ARG A 300 9.01 16.40 -25.46
CA ARG A 300 9.76 16.13 -26.69
C ARG A 300 11.11 15.45 -26.42
N ALA A 301 11.50 14.55 -27.33
CA ALA A 301 12.69 13.72 -27.17
C ALA A 301 14.01 14.51 -27.17
N ALA A 302 15.07 13.90 -26.65
CA ALA A 302 16.44 14.39 -26.79
C ALA A 302 16.78 14.55 -28.28
N GLY A 303 17.33 15.70 -28.66
CA GLY A 303 17.56 16.04 -30.06
C GLY A 303 16.35 16.60 -30.82
N SER A 304 15.17 16.76 -30.21
CA SER A 304 14.03 17.50 -30.82
C SER A 304 14.38 18.97 -31.05
N PRO A 305 13.99 19.61 -32.16
CA PRO A 305 14.19 21.05 -32.36
C PRO A 305 13.43 21.91 -31.32
N LEU A 306 14.00 23.09 -31.03
CA LEU A 306 13.41 24.16 -30.22
C LEU A 306 13.14 25.38 -31.10
N SER A 307 11.88 25.83 -31.14
CA SER A 307 11.41 26.91 -32.00
C SER A 307 11.89 28.31 -31.60
N SER A 308 12.42 28.48 -30.38
CA SER A 308 12.85 29.77 -29.83
C SER A 308 14.24 30.22 -30.30
N ASN A 309 15.14 29.27 -30.60
CA ASN A 309 16.55 29.52 -30.87
C ASN A 309 17.18 28.56 -31.92
N ASN A 310 16.39 27.64 -32.47
CA ASN A 310 16.82 26.59 -33.41
C ASN A 310 17.92 25.64 -32.88
N THR A 311 18.06 25.51 -31.54
CA THR A 311 18.87 24.44 -30.93
C THR A 311 18.01 23.20 -30.68
N THR A 312 18.59 22.16 -30.07
CA THR A 312 17.90 20.93 -29.70
C THR A 312 17.51 20.86 -28.22
N SER A 313 16.48 20.06 -27.94
CA SER A 313 16.06 19.62 -26.61
C SER A 313 17.07 18.64 -26.00
N SER A 314 17.21 18.70 -24.68
CA SER A 314 17.94 17.72 -23.87
C SER A 314 17.09 16.54 -23.40
N GLY A 315 15.82 16.45 -23.85
CA GLY A 315 14.90 15.35 -23.55
C GLY A 315 14.25 15.45 -22.16
N PRO A 316 13.53 14.39 -21.72
CA PRO A 316 12.80 14.39 -20.45
C PRO A 316 13.71 14.26 -19.22
N THR A 317 14.88 13.61 -19.34
CA THR A 317 15.73 13.24 -18.19
C THR A 317 16.18 14.41 -17.31
N PRO A 318 16.65 15.56 -17.84
CA PRO A 318 17.04 16.69 -16.99
C PRO A 318 15.86 17.28 -16.20
N PHE A 319 14.66 17.33 -16.80
CA PHE A 319 13.46 17.80 -16.11
C PHE A 319 13.00 16.81 -15.02
N ALA A 320 13.09 15.51 -15.30
CA ALA A 320 12.86 14.47 -14.29
C ALA A 320 13.88 14.54 -13.14
N LYS A 321 15.16 14.85 -13.40
CA LYS A 321 16.20 15.03 -12.37
C LYS A 321 15.94 16.23 -11.47
N ILE A 322 15.40 17.34 -12.01
CA ILE A 322 14.94 18.49 -11.23
C ILE A 322 13.80 18.07 -10.29
N ILE A 323 12.83 17.29 -10.79
CA ILE A 323 11.68 16.80 -10.02
C ILE A 323 12.09 15.77 -8.95
N ASP A 324 13.01 14.83 -9.25
CA ASP A 324 13.60 13.91 -8.27
C ASP A 324 14.27 14.67 -7.12
N THR A 325 15.06 15.69 -7.46
CA THR A 325 15.76 16.55 -6.50
C THR A 325 14.79 17.37 -5.66
N ALA A 326 13.73 17.92 -6.26
CA ALA A 326 12.68 18.66 -5.56
C ALA A 326 11.90 17.76 -4.58
N ILE A 327 11.53 16.54 -4.99
CA ILE A 327 10.93 15.52 -4.12
C ILE A 327 11.88 15.14 -2.97
N ARG A 328 13.17 14.99 -3.25
CA ARG A 328 14.20 14.70 -2.24
C ARG A 328 14.39 15.82 -1.23
N ALA A 329 14.17 17.08 -1.62
CA ALA A 329 14.22 18.24 -0.73
C ALA A 329 12.99 18.34 0.20
N VAL A 330 11.81 17.93 -0.26
CA VAL A 330 10.58 17.93 0.55
C VAL A 330 10.56 16.71 1.48
N GLN A 331 11.19 16.85 2.65
CA GLN A 331 11.17 15.84 3.72
C GLN A 331 10.50 16.36 4.99
N ARG A 332 9.59 15.57 5.57
CA ARG A 332 8.96 15.91 6.85
C ARG A 332 9.85 15.47 8.00
N GLY A 333 10.38 16.44 8.74
CA GLY A 333 11.17 16.24 9.96
C GLY A 333 12.39 15.32 9.79
N GLY A 334 12.98 15.27 8.59
CA GLY A 334 14.06 14.34 8.22
C GLY A 334 13.68 12.84 8.20
N LYS A 335 12.43 12.48 8.52
CA LYS A 335 12.03 11.07 8.77
C LYS A 335 11.06 10.49 7.73
N LYS A 336 10.36 11.32 6.94
CA LYS A 336 9.58 10.88 5.77
C LYS A 336 9.95 11.71 4.54
N LYS A 337 10.57 11.06 3.55
CA LYS A 337 10.84 11.61 2.21
C LYS A 337 9.54 11.76 1.42
N GLY A 338 9.46 12.73 0.51
CA GLY A 338 8.45 12.72 -0.55
C GLY A 338 8.62 11.49 -1.46
N ALA A 339 7.56 11.09 -2.16
CA ALA A 339 7.57 9.94 -3.05
C ALA A 339 6.75 10.23 -4.32
N LEU A 340 7.35 9.93 -5.47
CA LEU A 340 6.80 10.17 -6.80
C LEU A 340 7.13 8.98 -7.71
N CYS A 341 6.25 8.66 -8.66
CA CYS A 341 6.53 7.74 -9.76
C CYS A 341 6.39 8.45 -11.11
N PHE A 342 7.40 8.33 -11.97
CA PHE A 342 7.33 8.78 -13.37
C PHE A 342 6.74 7.69 -14.26
N TYR A 343 5.82 8.08 -15.13
CA TYR A 343 5.22 7.21 -16.14
C TYR A 343 5.62 7.63 -17.55
N MET A 344 6.01 6.64 -18.36
CA MET A 344 6.34 6.82 -19.78
C MET A 344 5.75 5.66 -20.60
N GLU A 345 5.19 5.97 -21.77
CA GLU A 345 4.82 4.93 -22.76
C GLU A 345 6.04 4.43 -23.52
N ASN A 346 6.08 3.13 -23.81
CA ASN A 346 7.27 2.47 -24.36
C ASN A 346 7.55 2.74 -25.85
N TRP A 347 6.73 3.55 -26.53
CA TRP A 347 7.03 4.12 -27.85
C TRP A 347 7.78 5.47 -27.77
N HIS A 348 8.02 6.02 -26.58
CA HIS A 348 8.81 7.25 -26.44
C HIS A 348 10.27 7.02 -26.89
N TYR A 349 10.84 7.90 -27.73
CA TYR A 349 12.20 7.74 -28.28
C TYR A 349 13.28 7.52 -27.21
N ASP A 350 13.19 8.22 -26.07
CA ASP A 350 14.15 8.09 -24.96
C ASP A 350 13.79 7.00 -23.93
N PHE A 351 12.81 6.13 -24.21
CA PHE A 351 12.42 5.04 -23.31
C PHE A 351 13.60 4.13 -22.87
N PRO A 352 14.61 3.83 -23.71
CA PRO A 352 15.79 3.08 -23.25
C PRO A 352 16.57 3.77 -22.12
N GLU A 353 16.61 5.11 -22.07
CA GLU A 353 17.26 5.85 -20.98
C GLU A 353 16.40 5.86 -19.71
N PHE A 354 15.07 5.92 -19.86
CA PHE A 354 14.11 5.79 -18.77
C PHE A 354 14.20 4.44 -18.03
N LEU A 355 14.51 3.35 -18.73
CA LEU A 355 14.79 2.04 -18.08
C LEU A 355 16.03 2.08 -17.18
N ASP A 356 16.98 2.96 -17.49
CA ASP A 356 18.29 3.07 -16.87
C ASP A 356 18.27 3.94 -15.60
N TRP A 357 17.26 4.83 -15.46
CA TRP A 357 17.14 5.81 -14.37
C TRP A 357 17.22 5.22 -12.96
N LYS A 358 16.84 3.96 -12.77
CA LYS A 358 16.84 3.26 -11.46
C LYS A 358 18.06 2.37 -11.22
N HIS A 359 18.96 2.19 -12.21
CA HIS A 359 20.16 1.40 -12.00
C HIS A 359 21.14 2.07 -11.03
N ASN A 360 21.77 1.27 -10.17
CA ASN A 360 22.68 1.80 -9.14
C ASN A 360 23.96 2.42 -9.72
N ALA A 361 24.44 1.91 -10.86
CA ALA A 361 25.63 2.38 -11.57
C ALA A 361 25.28 3.24 -12.82
N GLY A 362 26.28 3.98 -13.31
CA GLY A 362 26.16 4.97 -14.37
C GLY A 362 26.42 6.39 -13.88
N ASP A 363 26.30 7.38 -14.77
CA ASP A 363 26.34 8.80 -14.42
C ASP A 363 25.15 9.15 -13.53
N ASP A 364 25.38 9.67 -12.31
CA ASP A 364 24.30 10.03 -11.40
C ASP A 364 23.39 11.12 -11.97
N TYR A 365 23.88 12.02 -12.84
CA TYR A 365 23.04 13.03 -13.48
C TYR A 365 21.87 12.39 -14.24
N LEU A 366 22.06 11.18 -14.78
CA LEU A 366 21.07 10.37 -15.50
C LEU A 366 20.38 9.32 -14.60
N ARG A 367 20.35 9.51 -13.27
CA ARG A 367 19.71 8.60 -12.29
C ARG A 367 18.71 9.30 -11.38
N MET A 368 17.55 8.67 -11.22
CA MET A 368 16.46 9.10 -10.33
C MET A 368 16.52 8.28 -9.04
N ARG A 369 17.26 8.79 -8.05
CA ARG A 369 17.51 8.07 -6.79
C ARG A 369 16.31 8.05 -5.86
N THR A 370 15.37 8.98 -6.03
CA THR A 370 14.26 9.25 -5.10
C THR A 370 12.91 8.91 -5.69
N ALA A 371 12.68 9.23 -6.97
CA ALA A 371 11.49 8.89 -7.72
C ALA A 371 11.53 7.42 -8.19
N ASN A 372 10.37 6.81 -8.29
CA ASN A 372 10.14 5.49 -8.89
C ASN A 372 9.82 5.65 -10.38
N THR A 373 9.80 4.55 -11.14
CA THR A 373 9.39 4.54 -12.55
C THR A 373 8.39 3.43 -12.85
N ALA A 374 7.50 3.67 -13.80
CA ALA A 374 6.51 2.71 -14.29
C ALA A 374 6.30 2.88 -15.81
N VAL A 375 6.08 1.77 -16.50
CA VAL A 375 5.82 1.75 -17.94
C VAL A 375 4.33 1.58 -18.21
N PHE A 376 3.81 2.39 -19.13
CA PHE A 376 2.40 2.38 -19.57
C PHE A 376 2.35 1.68 -20.95
N LEU A 377 1.89 0.43 -20.97
CA LEU A 377 1.99 -0.49 -22.12
C LEU A 377 0.67 -0.63 -22.87
N SER A 378 0.71 -0.56 -24.20
CA SER A 378 -0.44 -0.89 -25.06
C SER A 378 -0.59 -2.41 -25.27
N ASP A 379 -1.81 -2.84 -25.55
CA ASP A 379 -2.13 -4.19 -26.02
C ASP A 379 -1.46 -4.47 -27.38
N GLU A 380 -1.24 -3.43 -28.20
CA GLU A 380 -0.48 -3.53 -29.45
C GLU A 380 0.97 -3.96 -29.22
N PHE A 381 1.66 -3.37 -28.23
CA PHE A 381 3.00 -3.81 -27.86
C PHE A 381 3.00 -5.28 -27.40
N MET A 382 2.06 -5.66 -26.53
CA MET A 382 1.96 -7.03 -26.03
C MET A 382 1.66 -8.04 -27.15
N ARG A 383 0.83 -7.68 -28.14
CA ARG A 383 0.63 -8.49 -29.36
C ARG A 383 1.94 -8.66 -30.14
N ARG A 384 2.75 -7.60 -30.29
CA ARG A 384 4.06 -7.70 -30.98
C ARG A 384 5.13 -8.45 -30.20
N VAL A 385 5.08 -8.45 -28.87
CA VAL A 385 5.89 -9.34 -28.03
C VAL A 385 5.54 -10.82 -28.31
N ALA A 386 4.25 -11.14 -28.38
CA ALA A 386 3.77 -12.49 -28.66
C ALA A 386 4.05 -12.94 -30.12
N SER A 387 3.92 -12.04 -31.10
CA SER A 387 4.22 -12.32 -32.53
C SER A 387 5.68 -12.05 -32.93
N ASN A 388 6.56 -11.80 -31.95
CA ASN A 388 7.99 -11.48 -32.14
C ASN A 388 8.27 -10.45 -33.25
N SER A 389 7.49 -9.36 -33.26
CA SER A 389 7.47 -8.34 -34.31
C SER A 389 8.16 -7.04 -33.89
N ASP A 390 8.47 -6.16 -34.85
CA ASP A 390 9.16 -4.90 -34.58
C ASP A 390 8.30 -3.85 -33.85
N TRP A 391 8.91 -3.20 -32.87
CA TRP A 391 8.43 -2.02 -32.18
C TRP A 391 9.24 -0.78 -32.58
N TYR A 392 8.53 0.32 -32.79
CA TYR A 392 9.05 1.61 -33.20
C TYR A 392 8.87 2.61 -32.06
N MET A 393 9.89 3.45 -31.86
CA MET A 393 9.87 4.53 -30.88
C MET A 393 10.09 5.87 -31.59
N PHE A 394 9.32 6.89 -31.21
CA PHE A 394 9.19 8.17 -31.90
C PHE A 394 9.39 9.35 -30.94
N ASP A 395 9.71 10.52 -31.49
CA ASP A 395 9.67 11.79 -30.76
C ASP A 395 8.21 12.23 -30.57
N PRO A 396 7.72 12.43 -29.32
CA PRO A 396 6.37 12.95 -29.07
C PRO A 396 6.07 14.25 -29.80
N LYS A 397 7.07 15.03 -30.21
CA LYS A 397 6.85 16.26 -30.99
C LYS A 397 6.27 16.01 -32.38
N GLU A 398 6.50 14.83 -32.95
CA GLU A 398 6.02 14.43 -34.28
C GLU A 398 4.78 13.51 -34.21
N VAL A 399 4.52 12.91 -33.04
CA VAL A 399 3.46 11.91 -32.78
C VAL A 399 2.53 12.26 -31.61
N ALA A 400 2.34 13.55 -31.34
CA ALA A 400 1.73 14.07 -30.10
C ALA A 400 0.32 13.54 -29.76
N ASP A 401 -0.42 13.03 -30.74
CA ASP A 401 -1.74 12.42 -30.58
C ASP A 401 -1.71 10.98 -30.04
N LEU A 402 -0.60 10.24 -30.14
CA LEU A 402 -0.51 8.84 -29.68
C LEU A 402 -0.76 8.66 -28.17
N ASN A 403 -0.45 9.66 -27.36
CA ASN A 403 -0.69 9.60 -25.91
C ASN A 403 -2.21 9.64 -25.60
N GLU A 404 -2.97 10.48 -26.32
CA GLU A 404 -4.43 10.63 -26.19
C GLU A 404 -5.21 9.39 -26.67
N LEU A 405 -4.60 8.57 -27.54
CA LEU A 405 -5.22 7.42 -28.17
C LEU A 405 -4.93 6.12 -27.42
N TYR A 406 -5.94 5.25 -27.35
CA TYR A 406 -5.86 3.90 -26.78
C TYR A 406 -6.72 2.92 -27.60
N GLY A 407 -6.49 1.62 -27.42
CA GLY A 407 -7.17 0.54 -28.13
C GLY A 407 -6.97 0.59 -29.64
N ASP A 408 -7.93 0.10 -30.42
CA ASP A 408 -7.92 0.11 -31.90
C ASP A 408 -7.54 1.48 -32.52
N ARG A 409 -7.89 2.59 -31.86
CA ARG A 409 -7.52 3.93 -32.33
C ARG A 409 -6.02 4.21 -32.21
N PHE A 410 -5.40 3.76 -31.12
CA PHE A 410 -3.93 3.75 -30.99
C PHE A 410 -3.32 2.82 -32.03
N VAL A 411 -3.81 1.59 -32.18
CA VAL A 411 -3.30 0.58 -33.12
C VAL A 411 -3.23 1.15 -34.54
N LYS A 412 -4.33 1.74 -35.02
CA LYS A 412 -4.39 2.34 -36.35
C LYS A 412 -3.35 3.46 -36.49
N ARG A 413 -3.37 4.43 -35.57
CA ARG A 413 -2.53 5.64 -35.66
C ARG A 413 -1.04 5.34 -35.50
N TYR A 414 -0.70 4.40 -34.62
CA TYR A 414 0.65 3.88 -34.45
C TYR A 414 1.18 3.26 -35.75
N ASN A 415 0.37 2.43 -36.42
CA ASN A 415 0.76 1.84 -37.71
C ASN A 415 0.87 2.85 -38.86
N GLU A 416 0.07 3.93 -38.86
CA GLU A 416 0.27 5.07 -39.77
C GLU A 416 1.65 5.71 -39.55
N TYR A 417 2.06 5.93 -38.28
CA TYR A 417 3.38 6.48 -37.97
C TYR A 417 4.54 5.52 -38.27
N VAL A 418 4.36 4.21 -38.10
CA VAL A 418 5.32 3.18 -38.57
C VAL A 418 5.53 3.29 -40.09
N ALA A 419 4.46 3.44 -40.86
CA ALA A 419 4.56 3.62 -42.31
C ALA A 419 5.21 4.96 -42.71
N LEU A 420 5.04 6.02 -41.91
CA LEU A 420 5.74 7.30 -42.13
C LEU A 420 7.25 7.19 -41.79
N ALA A 421 7.62 6.45 -40.75
CA ALA A 421 9.02 6.19 -40.40
C ALA A 421 9.76 5.41 -41.50
N GLU A 422 9.21 4.27 -41.94
CA GLU A 422 9.77 3.46 -43.03
C GLU A 422 9.79 4.21 -44.38
N ALA A 423 8.88 5.17 -44.59
CA ALA A 423 8.91 6.07 -45.73
C ALA A 423 9.88 7.26 -45.60
N GLY A 424 10.67 7.35 -44.52
CA GLY A 424 11.63 8.43 -44.28
C GLY A 424 10.99 9.81 -44.00
N LYS A 425 9.73 9.83 -43.56
CA LYS A 425 8.93 11.06 -43.35
C LYS A 425 8.89 11.55 -41.90
N LEU A 426 9.42 10.76 -40.96
CA LEU A 426 9.69 11.19 -39.57
C LEU A 426 11.18 11.46 -39.42
N ARG A 427 11.53 12.51 -38.69
CA ARG A 427 12.91 13.04 -38.56
C ARG A 427 13.79 12.15 -37.68
N ILE A 428 13.24 11.59 -36.60
CA ILE A 428 13.90 10.52 -35.82
C ILE A 428 12.91 9.42 -35.43
N PHE A 429 13.40 8.18 -35.47
CA PHE A 429 12.76 7.03 -34.84
C PHE A 429 13.82 5.99 -34.45
N LYS A 430 13.46 5.06 -33.59
CA LYS A 430 14.22 3.82 -33.31
C LYS A 430 13.34 2.63 -33.66
N LYS A 431 13.93 1.53 -34.12
CA LYS A 431 13.25 0.26 -34.43
C LYS A 431 13.96 -0.87 -33.67
N VAL A 432 13.22 -1.65 -32.89
CA VAL A 432 13.73 -2.75 -32.05
C VAL A 432 12.73 -3.92 -32.04
N PRO A 433 13.16 -5.17 -31.87
CA PRO A 433 12.21 -6.27 -31.65
C PRO A 433 11.39 -6.02 -30.37
N ALA A 434 10.06 -6.06 -30.44
CA ALA A 434 9.20 -5.77 -29.28
C ALA A 434 9.50 -6.69 -28.09
N ARG A 435 9.73 -7.98 -28.40
CA ARG A 435 10.13 -9.02 -27.43
C ARG A 435 11.41 -8.67 -26.68
N GLU A 436 12.41 -8.09 -27.36
CA GLU A 436 13.67 -7.67 -26.72
C GLU A 436 13.46 -6.44 -25.82
N GLN A 437 12.64 -5.47 -26.23
CA GLN A 437 12.30 -4.34 -25.36
C GLN A 437 11.57 -4.80 -24.09
N PHE A 438 10.64 -5.77 -24.20
CA PHE A 438 9.97 -6.36 -23.03
C PHE A 438 10.93 -7.14 -22.13
N ARG A 439 11.86 -7.89 -22.73
CA ARG A 439 12.95 -8.58 -22.00
C ARG A 439 13.81 -7.57 -21.22
N GLN A 440 14.13 -6.42 -21.81
CA GLN A 440 14.90 -5.35 -21.16
C GLN A 440 14.14 -4.69 -19.98
N MET A 441 12.83 -4.42 -20.14
CA MET A 441 11.98 -3.95 -19.03
C MET A 441 12.06 -4.91 -17.83
N LEU A 442 11.92 -6.22 -18.08
CA LEU A 442 11.89 -7.24 -17.02
C LEU A 442 13.27 -7.51 -16.40
N VAL A 443 14.37 -7.35 -17.16
CA VAL A 443 15.74 -7.37 -16.62
C VAL A 443 15.97 -6.19 -15.67
N SER A 444 15.55 -4.97 -16.04
CA SER A 444 15.65 -3.81 -15.12
C SER A 444 14.76 -4.02 -13.89
N LEU A 445 13.55 -4.57 -14.06
CA LEU A 445 12.60 -4.87 -12.99
C LEU A 445 13.15 -5.91 -11.98
N GLN A 446 13.75 -7.01 -12.43
CA GLN A 446 14.44 -7.95 -11.53
C GLN A 446 15.65 -7.32 -10.82
N THR A 447 16.31 -6.35 -11.45
CA THR A 447 17.56 -5.75 -10.95
C THR A 447 17.32 -4.57 -9.99
N THR A 448 16.22 -3.83 -10.16
CA THR A 448 15.97 -2.54 -9.48
C THR A 448 14.58 -2.42 -8.86
N SER A 449 13.72 -3.43 -9.03
CA SER A 449 12.27 -3.39 -8.75
C SER A 449 11.50 -2.34 -9.58
N HIS A 450 12.06 -1.91 -10.71
CA HIS A 450 11.50 -0.89 -11.61
C HIS A 450 11.92 -1.10 -13.08
N PRO A 451 11.16 -0.59 -14.08
CA PRO A 451 9.87 0.05 -13.94
C PRO A 451 8.75 -0.96 -13.70
N TRP A 452 7.72 -0.58 -12.93
CA TRP A 452 6.52 -1.43 -12.77
C TRP A 452 5.70 -1.47 -14.08
N LEU A 453 4.99 -2.57 -14.33
CA LEU A 453 4.23 -2.76 -15.58
C LEU A 453 2.76 -2.42 -15.38
N THR A 454 2.24 -1.54 -16.22
CA THR A 454 0.84 -1.11 -16.24
C THR A 454 0.29 -1.12 -17.67
N TRP A 455 -0.97 -1.51 -17.88
CA TRP A 455 -1.53 -1.73 -19.22
C TRP A 455 -2.56 -0.65 -19.59
N LYS A 456 -2.12 0.27 -20.46
CA LYS A 456 -2.86 1.46 -20.95
C LYS A 456 -4.27 1.13 -21.44
N ASP A 457 -4.39 0.08 -22.24
CA ASP A 457 -5.66 -0.29 -22.88
C ASP A 457 -6.59 -1.01 -21.89
N ALA A 458 -6.06 -1.90 -21.05
CA ALA A 458 -6.82 -2.51 -19.95
C ALA A 458 -7.31 -1.47 -18.93
N ILE A 459 -6.57 -0.37 -18.74
CA ILE A 459 -6.97 0.78 -17.91
C ILE A 459 -8.06 1.61 -18.60
N ASN A 460 -7.83 2.10 -19.83
CA ASN A 460 -8.74 3.01 -20.52
C ASN A 460 -10.02 2.35 -21.04
N LEU A 461 -9.95 1.13 -21.59
CA LEU A 461 -11.14 0.42 -22.08
C LEU A 461 -12.06 0.01 -20.92
N ARG A 462 -11.50 -0.17 -19.72
CA ARG A 462 -12.25 -0.55 -18.52
C ARG A 462 -12.48 0.57 -17.50
N ALA A 463 -12.18 1.82 -17.86
CA ALA A 463 -12.66 2.97 -17.12
C ALA A 463 -14.16 3.20 -17.39
N LEU A 464 -14.92 3.51 -16.35
CA LEU A 464 -16.34 3.87 -16.46
C LEU A 464 -16.56 5.39 -16.51
N ASN A 465 -15.53 6.17 -16.22
CA ASN A 465 -15.55 7.63 -16.11
C ASN A 465 -14.61 8.37 -17.09
N ASN A 466 -14.08 7.69 -18.11
CA ASN A 466 -13.23 8.34 -19.13
C ASN A 466 -14.02 9.11 -20.22
N ASN A 467 -15.15 9.69 -19.82
CA ASN A 467 -15.89 10.69 -20.59
C ASN A 467 -15.40 12.13 -20.32
N THR A 468 -14.46 12.31 -19.39
CA THR A 468 -13.75 13.59 -19.15
C THR A 468 -12.41 13.69 -19.89
N GLY A 469 -11.73 12.57 -20.15
CA GLY A 469 -10.45 12.54 -20.86
C GLY A 469 -9.82 11.14 -20.92
N THR A 470 -8.67 11.03 -21.57
CA THR A 470 -7.84 9.81 -21.54
C THR A 470 -7.09 9.70 -20.21
N ILE A 471 -6.83 8.47 -19.76
CA ILE A 471 -6.01 8.17 -18.59
C ILE A 471 -4.59 7.89 -19.10
N HIS A 472 -3.62 8.76 -18.80
CA HIS A 472 -2.25 8.63 -19.33
C HIS A 472 -1.28 7.87 -18.41
N MET A 473 -1.71 7.46 -17.21
CA MET A 473 -0.89 6.73 -16.23
C MET A 473 -1.72 6.19 -15.04
N SER A 474 -1.05 5.68 -14.00
CA SER A 474 -1.59 5.48 -12.65
C SER A 474 -0.86 6.37 -11.62
N ASN A 475 -1.16 6.23 -10.33
CA ASN A 475 -0.53 7.00 -9.24
C ASN A 475 0.81 6.39 -8.78
N LEU A 476 1.38 6.92 -7.69
CA LEU A 476 2.57 6.38 -7.02
C LEU A 476 2.51 4.87 -6.74
N CYS A 477 1.33 4.32 -6.43
CA CYS A 477 1.16 2.96 -5.93
C CYS A 477 0.44 2.01 -6.92
N THR A 478 0.18 2.45 -8.15
CA THR A 478 -0.41 1.65 -9.26
C THR A 478 -1.88 1.18 -9.10
N GLU A 479 -2.65 1.73 -8.16
CA GLU A 479 -4.07 1.37 -7.95
C GLU A 479 -5.10 2.36 -8.52
N ILE A 480 -4.70 3.60 -8.82
CA ILE A 480 -5.61 4.69 -9.22
C ILE A 480 -5.61 4.89 -10.73
N CYS A 481 -6.79 5.05 -11.31
CA CYS A 481 -6.99 5.14 -12.77
C CYS A 481 -8.03 6.22 -13.05
N LEU A 482 -7.59 7.47 -13.06
CA LEU A 482 -8.43 8.66 -13.22
C LEU A 482 -7.89 9.54 -14.35
N PRO A 483 -8.74 10.15 -15.21
CA PRO A 483 -8.28 11.07 -16.25
C PRO A 483 -7.65 12.35 -15.68
N GLN A 484 -6.62 12.84 -16.35
CA GLN A 484 -5.88 14.05 -16.00
C GLN A 484 -5.35 14.75 -17.24
N ASP A 485 -5.19 16.07 -17.17
CA ASP A 485 -4.78 16.94 -18.29
C ASP A 485 -3.96 18.14 -17.77
N LYS A 486 -3.98 19.28 -18.49
CA LYS A 486 -3.21 20.49 -18.15
C LYS A 486 -3.81 21.26 -16.97
N ASP A 487 -5.13 21.23 -16.84
CA ASP A 487 -5.92 22.08 -15.95
C ASP A 487 -6.64 21.25 -14.85
N ASN A 488 -6.67 19.91 -14.99
CA ASN A 488 -7.16 18.95 -13.99
C ASN A 488 -6.06 17.97 -13.53
N ILE A 489 -5.80 17.96 -12.21
CA ILE A 489 -4.94 16.98 -11.52
C ILE A 489 -5.85 16.02 -10.76
N ALA A 490 -5.84 14.74 -11.13
CA ALA A 490 -6.72 13.78 -10.46
C ALA A 490 -6.27 13.47 -9.02
N VAL A 491 -7.25 13.32 -8.14
CA VAL A 491 -7.10 13.21 -6.68
C VAL A 491 -7.63 11.86 -6.20
N CYS A 492 -6.98 11.30 -5.18
CA CYS A 492 -7.34 10.01 -4.62
C CYS A 492 -7.58 10.08 -3.10
N ASN A 493 -8.76 9.61 -2.69
CA ASN A 493 -9.26 9.59 -1.33
C ASN A 493 -9.49 8.12 -0.91
N LEU A 494 -8.70 7.61 0.06
CA LEU A 494 -8.67 6.18 0.39
C LEU A 494 -9.24 5.82 1.76
N ALA A 495 -9.81 4.63 1.84
CA ALA A 495 -9.99 3.84 3.08
C ALA A 495 -9.74 2.35 2.76
N SER A 496 -9.62 1.50 3.78
CA SER A 496 -9.52 0.05 3.59
C SER A 496 -10.38 -0.72 4.58
N ILE A 497 -11.21 -1.63 4.06
CA ILE A 497 -11.97 -2.60 4.85
C ILE A 497 -11.01 -3.65 5.40
N ASN A 498 -11.07 -3.95 6.69
CA ASN A 498 -10.35 -5.07 7.28
C ASN A 498 -11.19 -6.34 7.12
N LEU A 499 -10.82 -7.24 6.22
CA LEU A 499 -11.58 -8.48 5.99
C LEU A 499 -11.50 -9.41 7.22
N ALA A 500 -10.38 -9.39 7.94
CA ALA A 500 -10.07 -10.33 9.01
C ALA A 500 -10.85 -10.10 10.33
N THR A 501 -11.51 -8.94 10.48
CA THR A 501 -12.43 -8.63 11.59
C THR A 501 -13.91 -8.92 11.26
N HIS A 502 -14.22 -9.24 10.00
CA HIS A 502 -15.54 -9.68 9.54
C HIS A 502 -15.70 -11.22 9.57
N VAL A 503 -14.62 -11.97 9.81
CA VAL A 503 -14.69 -13.42 10.04
C VAL A 503 -15.26 -13.69 11.44
N HIS A 504 -16.27 -14.57 11.54
CA HIS A 504 -16.81 -15.08 12.80
C HIS A 504 -17.22 -16.54 12.61
N ASN A 505 -16.89 -17.42 13.57
CA ASN A 505 -17.20 -18.86 13.53
C ASN A 505 -16.80 -19.57 12.21
N LYS A 506 -15.62 -19.24 11.67
CA LYS A 506 -15.11 -19.72 10.36
C LYS A 506 -15.99 -19.33 9.14
N GLU A 507 -16.83 -18.31 9.25
CA GLU A 507 -17.61 -17.72 8.14
C GLU A 507 -17.49 -16.19 8.06
N ILE A 508 -17.99 -15.57 6.97
CA ILE A 508 -18.02 -14.11 6.80
C ILE A 508 -19.34 -13.52 7.31
N SER A 509 -19.25 -12.50 8.15
CA SER A 509 -20.38 -11.72 8.66
C SER A 509 -20.90 -10.71 7.61
N TRP A 510 -21.60 -11.19 6.58
CA TRP A 510 -22.01 -10.38 5.41
C TRP A 510 -22.73 -9.07 5.75
N SER A 511 -23.60 -9.03 6.76
CA SER A 511 -24.30 -7.82 7.21
C SER A 511 -23.39 -6.80 7.94
N ARG A 512 -22.39 -7.27 8.69
CA ARG A 512 -21.34 -6.39 9.24
C ARG A 512 -20.49 -5.82 8.10
N LEU A 513 -20.14 -6.64 7.11
CA LEU A 513 -19.36 -6.23 5.95
C LEU A 513 -20.10 -5.19 5.09
N GLU A 514 -21.38 -5.39 4.80
CA GLU A 514 -22.21 -4.41 4.09
C GLU A 514 -22.22 -3.05 4.81
N SER A 515 -22.53 -3.04 6.10
CA SER A 515 -22.57 -1.80 6.88
C SER A 515 -21.21 -1.10 6.96
N SER A 516 -20.10 -1.85 7.00
CA SER A 516 -18.73 -1.30 6.91
C SER A 516 -18.44 -0.68 5.55
N VAL A 517 -18.80 -1.35 4.45
CA VAL A 517 -18.62 -0.84 3.07
C VAL A 517 -19.43 0.44 2.84
N ARG A 518 -20.71 0.44 3.21
CA ARG A 518 -21.60 1.61 3.05
C ARG A 518 -21.09 2.81 3.85
N PHE A 519 -20.73 2.61 5.12
CA PHE A 519 -20.26 3.71 5.96
C PHE A 519 -18.88 4.23 5.50
N ALA A 520 -18.00 3.36 5.00
CA ALA A 520 -16.74 3.78 4.40
C ALA A 520 -16.94 4.61 3.11
N VAL A 521 -17.85 4.20 2.20
CA VAL A 521 -18.17 4.98 0.98
C VAL A 521 -18.74 6.36 1.33
N ARG A 522 -19.68 6.45 2.27
CA ARG A 522 -20.23 7.74 2.70
C ARG A 522 -19.20 8.62 3.42
N GLN A 523 -18.32 8.02 4.23
CA GLN A 523 -17.21 8.74 4.86
C GLN A 523 -16.25 9.31 3.81
N LEU A 524 -15.98 8.56 2.73
CA LEU A 524 -15.15 9.02 1.61
C LEU A 524 -15.83 10.09 0.74
N ASP A 525 -17.15 10.05 0.56
CA ASP A 525 -17.89 11.16 -0.08
C ASP A 525 -17.86 12.43 0.77
N ASN A 526 -18.00 12.31 2.10
CA ASN A 526 -17.91 13.45 3.02
C ASN A 526 -16.51 14.07 3.05
N LEU A 527 -15.45 13.26 2.91
CA LEU A 527 -14.06 13.69 2.91
C LEU A 527 -13.81 14.79 1.87
N ILE A 528 -14.34 14.61 0.65
CA ILE A 528 -14.17 15.51 -0.50
C ILE A 528 -14.68 16.93 -0.19
N ASP A 529 -15.83 17.05 0.49
CA ASP A 529 -16.43 18.34 0.85
C ASP A 529 -15.79 19.01 2.09
N ILE A 530 -14.78 18.38 2.69
CA ILE A 530 -14.05 18.85 3.87
C ILE A 530 -12.57 19.10 3.55
N ASN A 531 -12.04 18.45 2.51
CA ASN A 531 -10.65 18.45 2.07
C ASN A 531 -10.12 19.85 1.68
N VAL A 532 -8.88 20.15 2.06
CA VAL A 532 -8.16 21.38 1.67
C VAL A 532 -6.92 21.01 0.87
N LEU A 533 -6.99 21.21 -0.44
CA LEU A 533 -5.91 20.90 -1.38
C LEU A 533 -5.04 22.13 -1.68
N PRO A 534 -3.73 21.95 -1.99
CA PRO A 534 -2.80 23.07 -2.15
C PRO A 534 -2.64 23.57 -3.61
N VAL A 535 -3.41 23.01 -4.55
CA VAL A 535 -3.33 23.24 -6.01
C VAL A 535 -4.76 23.25 -6.57
N LYS A 536 -5.10 24.21 -7.44
CA LYS A 536 -6.48 24.47 -7.88
C LYS A 536 -7.02 23.38 -8.81
N GLU A 537 -6.12 22.88 -9.64
CA GLU A 537 -6.31 21.82 -10.62
C GLU A 537 -6.63 20.49 -9.92
N ALA A 538 -6.12 20.31 -8.68
CA ALA A 538 -6.51 19.23 -7.80
C ALA A 538 -7.87 19.50 -7.11
N GLU A 539 -8.15 20.74 -6.68
CA GLU A 539 -9.48 21.12 -6.19
C GLU A 539 -10.60 20.90 -7.23
N ALA A 540 -10.33 21.15 -8.52
CA ALA A 540 -11.25 20.87 -9.61
C ALA A 540 -11.48 19.36 -9.76
N GLY A 541 -10.41 18.59 -9.97
CA GLY A 541 -10.46 17.13 -10.16
C GLY A 541 -11.17 16.39 -9.03
N ASP A 542 -10.94 16.78 -7.77
CA ASP A 542 -11.59 16.20 -6.58
C ASP A 542 -13.10 16.50 -6.54
N LYS A 543 -13.51 17.76 -6.79
CA LYS A 543 -14.92 18.20 -6.72
C LYS A 543 -15.76 17.71 -7.91
N GLU A 544 -15.18 17.66 -9.11
CA GLU A 544 -15.89 17.37 -10.36
C GLU A 544 -16.11 15.87 -10.58
N ASN A 545 -15.10 15.04 -10.24
CA ASN A 545 -15.17 13.59 -10.35
C ASN A 545 -15.65 12.93 -9.04
N ARG A 546 -15.43 13.57 -7.89
CA ARG A 546 -15.71 13.01 -6.55
C ARG A 546 -15.13 11.61 -6.37
N ALA A 547 -13.90 11.41 -6.84
CA ALA A 547 -13.27 10.09 -6.93
C ALA A 547 -12.89 9.54 -5.56
N ILE A 548 -13.22 8.27 -5.30
CA ILE A 548 -12.85 7.57 -4.07
C ILE A 548 -12.23 6.20 -4.40
N GLY A 549 -11.45 5.67 -3.46
CA GLY A 549 -10.84 4.34 -3.56
C GLY A 549 -11.02 3.56 -2.26
N LEU A 550 -12.07 2.75 -2.20
CA LEU A 550 -12.23 1.76 -1.15
C LEU A 550 -11.39 0.52 -1.47
N GLY A 551 -10.39 0.25 -0.64
CA GLY A 551 -9.55 -0.94 -0.70
C GLY A 551 -9.92 -1.98 0.36
N VAL A 552 -9.09 -3.02 0.44
CA VAL A 552 -9.18 -4.06 1.49
C VAL A 552 -7.81 -4.29 2.13
N MET A 553 -7.80 -4.85 3.33
CA MET A 553 -6.64 -5.42 4.02
C MET A 553 -7.06 -6.68 4.77
N GLY A 554 -6.09 -7.48 5.20
CA GLY A 554 -6.34 -8.72 5.92
C GLY A 554 -6.91 -9.86 5.06
N PHE A 555 -6.69 -9.82 3.75
CA PHE A 555 -7.15 -10.88 2.85
C PHE A 555 -6.48 -12.23 3.20
N THR A 556 -5.16 -12.25 3.38
CA THR A 556 -4.43 -13.47 3.75
C THR A 556 -4.80 -13.94 5.15
N ASP A 557 -4.90 -13.05 6.14
CA ASP A 557 -5.38 -13.42 7.49
C ASP A 557 -6.83 -13.93 7.47
N THR A 558 -7.63 -13.50 6.50
CA THR A 558 -8.99 -14.04 6.29
C THR A 558 -8.93 -15.45 5.73
N LEU A 559 -8.07 -15.73 4.74
CA LEU A 559 -7.86 -17.08 4.23
C LEU A 559 -7.31 -18.02 5.31
N GLU A 560 -6.29 -17.60 6.07
CA GLU A 560 -5.74 -18.32 7.22
C GLU A 560 -6.82 -18.62 8.26
N LYS A 561 -7.59 -17.60 8.69
CA LYS A 561 -8.72 -17.77 9.61
C LYS A 561 -9.79 -18.73 9.06
N LEU A 562 -10.02 -18.78 7.75
CA LEU A 562 -10.95 -19.71 7.10
C LEU A 562 -10.35 -21.11 6.81
N GLY A 563 -9.04 -21.32 7.01
CA GLY A 563 -8.35 -22.58 6.71
C GLY A 563 -8.07 -22.81 5.22
N ILE A 564 -7.93 -21.73 4.43
CA ILE A 564 -7.78 -21.75 2.97
C ILE A 564 -6.33 -21.44 2.59
N ALA A 565 -5.72 -22.27 1.76
CA ALA A 565 -4.40 -22.00 1.16
C ALA A 565 -4.48 -20.91 0.07
N TYR A 566 -3.58 -19.92 0.10
CA TYR A 566 -3.61 -18.78 -0.84
C TYR A 566 -3.51 -19.21 -2.32
N ASP A 567 -2.75 -20.26 -2.62
CA ASP A 567 -2.56 -20.78 -3.99
C ASP A 567 -3.59 -21.82 -4.43
N SER A 568 -4.72 -21.92 -3.73
CA SER A 568 -5.84 -22.80 -4.10
C SER A 568 -6.95 -22.10 -4.91
N ASP A 569 -7.68 -22.88 -5.71
CA ASP A 569 -8.88 -22.39 -6.42
C ASP A 569 -9.94 -21.80 -5.46
N PHE A 570 -9.99 -22.30 -4.21
CA PHE A 570 -10.86 -21.75 -3.17
C PHE A 570 -10.49 -20.31 -2.78
N ALA A 571 -9.20 -19.96 -2.77
CA ALA A 571 -8.76 -18.58 -2.53
C ALA A 571 -9.09 -17.66 -3.73
N ALA A 572 -8.96 -18.17 -4.96
CA ALA A 572 -9.36 -17.43 -6.17
C ALA A 572 -10.87 -17.18 -6.22
N ASP A 573 -11.70 -18.20 -5.94
CA ASP A 573 -13.16 -18.07 -5.89
C ASP A 573 -13.64 -17.27 -4.67
N PHE A 574 -12.90 -17.29 -3.55
CA PHE A 574 -13.16 -16.40 -2.42
C PHE A 574 -12.85 -14.94 -2.75
N ALA A 575 -11.72 -14.66 -3.42
CA ALA A 575 -11.39 -13.33 -3.93
C ALA A 575 -12.48 -12.81 -4.86
N ASP A 576 -12.94 -13.64 -5.79
CA ASP A 576 -14.05 -13.35 -6.69
C ASP A 576 -15.32 -12.95 -5.92
N ARG A 577 -15.76 -13.81 -4.99
CA ARG A 577 -16.98 -13.61 -4.17
C ARG A 577 -16.90 -12.39 -3.26
N ILE A 578 -15.78 -12.14 -2.58
CA ILE A 578 -15.66 -11.06 -1.60
C ILE A 578 -15.58 -9.68 -2.29
N PHE A 579 -14.87 -9.59 -3.41
CA PHE A 579 -14.80 -8.36 -4.20
C PHE A 579 -16.11 -8.08 -4.96
N GLU A 580 -16.82 -9.10 -5.43
CA GLU A 580 -18.15 -8.94 -6.01
C GLU A 580 -19.13 -8.29 -5.01
N PHE A 581 -19.14 -8.77 -3.77
CA PHE A 581 -19.99 -8.24 -2.70
C PHE A 581 -19.65 -6.79 -2.34
N ILE A 582 -18.35 -6.49 -2.14
CA ILE A 582 -17.90 -5.12 -1.78
C ILE A 582 -18.21 -4.14 -2.93
N SER A 583 -17.98 -4.55 -4.18
CA SER A 583 -18.30 -3.74 -5.36
C SER A 583 -19.79 -3.44 -5.46
N TYR A 584 -20.65 -4.47 -5.32
CA TYR A 584 -22.10 -4.29 -5.32
C TYR A 584 -22.56 -3.29 -4.24
N MET A 585 -22.09 -3.43 -3.00
CA MET A 585 -22.52 -2.57 -1.89
C MET A 585 -21.95 -1.14 -2.00
N ALA A 586 -20.75 -0.98 -2.54
CA ALA A 586 -20.16 0.35 -2.78
C ALA A 586 -20.89 1.11 -3.91
N ILE A 587 -21.22 0.40 -5.00
CA ILE A 587 -21.99 0.94 -6.13
C ILE A 587 -23.42 1.29 -5.67
N ASP A 588 -24.07 0.41 -4.90
CA ASP A 588 -25.40 0.66 -4.36
C ASP A 588 -25.43 1.87 -3.42
N GLU A 589 -24.44 2.03 -2.54
CA GLU A 589 -24.36 3.19 -1.65
C GLU A 589 -24.12 4.50 -2.43
N SER A 590 -23.20 4.52 -3.39
CA SER A 590 -22.97 5.72 -4.21
C SER A 590 -24.19 6.09 -5.07
N ALA A 591 -24.96 5.10 -5.52
CA ALA A 591 -26.26 5.32 -6.17
C ALA A 591 -27.36 5.79 -5.20
N SER A 592 -27.29 5.45 -3.90
CA SER A 592 -28.15 6.04 -2.86
C SER A 592 -27.77 7.50 -2.59
N LEU A 593 -26.47 7.78 -2.40
CA LEU A 593 -25.94 9.13 -2.18
C LEU A 593 -26.23 10.06 -3.37
N ALA A 594 -26.29 9.54 -4.59
CA ALA A 594 -26.67 10.30 -5.78
C ALA A 594 -28.12 10.82 -5.72
N GLN A 595 -29.02 10.08 -5.07
CA GLN A 595 -30.43 10.46 -4.87
C GLN A 595 -30.61 11.42 -3.69
N GLU A 596 -29.74 11.32 -2.66
CA GLU A 596 -29.73 12.24 -1.51
C GLU A 596 -29.07 13.60 -1.84
N ARG A 597 -27.96 13.58 -2.59
CA ARG A 597 -27.01 14.71 -2.70
C ARG A 597 -26.75 15.19 -4.13
N GLY A 598 -27.35 14.54 -5.13
CA GLY A 598 -27.01 14.70 -6.54
C GLY A 598 -25.79 13.89 -6.99
N SER A 599 -25.72 13.60 -8.29
CA SER A 599 -24.59 12.89 -8.91
C SER A 599 -23.34 13.78 -9.06
N TYR A 600 -22.18 13.18 -9.34
CA TYR A 600 -20.98 13.95 -9.70
C TYR A 600 -21.14 14.66 -11.06
N SER A 601 -20.37 15.74 -11.28
CA SER A 601 -20.57 16.69 -12.39
C SER A 601 -20.58 16.02 -13.76
N HIS A 602 -19.66 15.08 -13.99
CA HIS A 602 -19.50 14.38 -15.28
C HIS A 602 -20.17 12.99 -15.30
N PHE A 603 -21.27 12.82 -14.55
CA PHE A 603 -22.05 11.58 -14.59
C PHE A 603 -22.61 11.31 -16.00
N GLN A 604 -23.12 12.33 -16.70
CA GLN A 604 -23.69 12.14 -18.03
C GLN A 604 -22.61 11.81 -19.08
N GLY A 605 -22.89 10.79 -19.89
CA GLY A 605 -21.94 10.24 -20.89
C GLY A 605 -21.02 9.14 -20.36
N SER A 606 -20.94 8.96 -19.03
CA SER A 606 -20.17 7.89 -18.39
C SER A 606 -20.68 6.48 -18.75
N GLY A 607 -19.92 5.46 -18.36
CA GLY A 607 -20.42 4.08 -18.33
C GLY A 607 -21.57 3.94 -17.33
N TRP A 608 -21.49 4.61 -16.18
CA TRP A 608 -22.51 4.59 -15.13
C TRP A 608 -23.87 5.10 -15.63
N SER A 609 -23.93 6.23 -16.35
CA SER A 609 -25.21 6.74 -16.90
C SER A 609 -25.83 5.85 -17.97
N ARG A 610 -25.05 4.90 -18.51
CA ARG A 610 -25.51 3.83 -19.43
C ARG A 610 -25.83 2.51 -18.71
N GLY A 611 -25.83 2.51 -17.37
CA GLY A 611 -26.09 1.33 -16.55
C GLY A 611 -24.99 0.28 -16.65
N LYS A 612 -23.72 0.69 -16.84
CA LYS A 612 -22.57 -0.21 -16.85
C LYS A 612 -21.88 -0.25 -15.50
N VAL A 613 -21.54 -1.47 -15.09
CA VAL A 613 -20.81 -1.80 -13.86
C VAL A 613 -19.47 -2.48 -14.22
N PRO A 614 -18.50 -2.64 -13.30
CA PRO A 614 -17.12 -3.00 -13.64
C PRO A 614 -16.96 -4.31 -14.41
N ILE A 615 -17.80 -5.31 -14.13
CA ILE A 615 -17.81 -6.60 -14.84
C ILE A 615 -18.17 -6.46 -16.33
N ASP A 616 -19.03 -5.51 -16.69
CA ASP A 616 -19.46 -5.27 -18.08
C ASP A 616 -18.30 -4.79 -18.97
N THR A 617 -17.24 -4.25 -18.35
CA THR A 617 -16.08 -3.70 -19.07
C THR A 617 -15.16 -4.76 -19.66
N LEU A 618 -15.17 -5.99 -19.13
CA LEU A 618 -14.35 -7.10 -19.65
C LEU A 618 -14.68 -7.38 -21.13
N LEU A 619 -15.97 -7.37 -21.47
CA LEU A 619 -16.45 -7.56 -22.84
C LEU A 619 -16.05 -6.42 -23.79
N ARG A 620 -15.74 -5.22 -23.29
CA ARG A 620 -15.17 -4.12 -24.10
C ARG A 620 -13.69 -4.37 -24.38
N LEU A 621 -12.92 -4.77 -23.36
CA LEU A 621 -11.51 -5.09 -23.52
C LEU A 621 -11.30 -6.28 -24.48
N GLU A 622 -12.09 -7.35 -24.38
CA GLU A 622 -12.00 -8.50 -25.29
C GLU A 622 -12.24 -8.15 -26.76
N ARG A 623 -13.21 -7.28 -27.03
CA ARG A 623 -13.59 -6.89 -28.40
C ARG A 623 -12.54 -6.04 -29.09
N ASP A 624 -11.96 -5.07 -28.36
CA ASP A 624 -10.93 -4.15 -28.86
C ASP A 624 -9.54 -4.84 -28.95
N ARG A 625 -9.22 -5.72 -27.98
CA ARG A 625 -8.01 -6.54 -28.02
C ARG A 625 -8.02 -7.58 -29.15
N GLY A 626 -9.20 -8.08 -29.52
CA GLY A 626 -9.39 -9.17 -30.46
C GLY A 626 -9.05 -10.56 -29.89
N LEU A 627 -8.91 -10.69 -28.57
CA LEU A 627 -8.50 -11.90 -27.87
C LEU A 627 -9.38 -12.14 -26.63
N PRO A 628 -9.72 -13.40 -26.29
CA PRO A 628 -10.43 -13.70 -25.06
C PRO A 628 -9.54 -13.47 -23.83
N LEU A 629 -10.13 -12.97 -22.75
CA LEU A 629 -9.45 -12.87 -21.45
C LEU A 629 -9.44 -14.23 -20.74
N THR A 630 -8.30 -14.61 -20.17
CA THR A 630 -8.09 -15.91 -19.51
C THR A 630 -8.48 -15.91 -18.01
N VAL A 631 -9.28 -14.93 -17.58
CA VAL A 631 -9.91 -14.89 -16.24
C VAL A 631 -11.35 -15.42 -16.32
N MET A 632 -11.75 -16.22 -15.33
CA MET A 632 -13.14 -16.71 -15.21
C MET A 632 -14.11 -15.55 -15.01
N LYS A 633 -15.15 -15.43 -15.83
CA LYS A 633 -16.02 -14.24 -15.91
C LYS A 633 -17.26 -14.33 -15.04
N GLU A 634 -17.67 -15.55 -14.77
CA GLU A 634 -18.85 -15.93 -14.00
C GLU A 634 -18.80 -15.33 -12.59
N SER A 635 -19.98 -15.04 -12.03
CA SER A 635 -20.15 -14.65 -10.63
C SER A 635 -19.83 -15.84 -9.71
N ARG A 636 -19.24 -15.56 -8.54
CA ARG A 636 -19.05 -16.55 -7.46
C ARG A 636 -19.89 -16.23 -6.22
N HIS A 637 -20.54 -15.07 -6.17
CA HIS A 637 -21.59 -14.79 -5.20
C HIS A 637 -22.92 -15.44 -5.59
N ARG A 638 -23.82 -15.64 -4.61
CA ARG A 638 -25.22 -16.02 -4.85
C ARG A 638 -26.13 -14.95 -4.25
N GLY A 639 -27.22 -14.59 -4.93
CA GLY A 639 -28.23 -13.66 -4.41
C GLY A 639 -27.99 -12.15 -4.60
N LEU A 640 -26.96 -11.73 -5.35
CA LEU A 640 -26.82 -10.33 -5.77
C LEU A 640 -27.59 -10.12 -7.08
N ASN A 641 -28.40 -9.05 -7.16
CA ASN A 641 -29.20 -8.72 -8.35
C ASN A 641 -28.59 -7.53 -9.10
N TRP A 642 -27.59 -7.84 -9.93
CA TRP A 642 -26.88 -6.82 -10.71
C TRP A 642 -27.78 -6.03 -11.66
N ASP A 643 -28.90 -6.57 -12.14
CA ASP A 643 -29.79 -5.85 -13.07
C ASP A 643 -30.63 -4.78 -12.37
N VAL A 644 -31.15 -5.07 -11.17
CA VAL A 644 -31.76 -4.04 -10.31
C VAL A 644 -30.74 -2.94 -9.97
N LEU A 645 -29.49 -3.30 -9.71
CA LEU A 645 -28.43 -2.33 -9.45
C LEU A 645 -28.10 -1.49 -10.70
N ARG A 646 -28.01 -2.09 -11.89
CA ARG A 646 -27.81 -1.35 -13.17
C ARG A 646 -28.91 -0.32 -13.41
N GLU A 647 -30.18 -0.65 -13.15
CA GLU A 647 -31.30 0.32 -13.28
C GLU A 647 -31.30 1.39 -12.18
N LYS A 648 -30.69 1.15 -11.02
CA LYS A 648 -30.43 2.19 -10.00
C LYS A 648 -29.31 3.13 -10.46
N VAL A 649 -28.18 2.55 -10.90
CA VAL A 649 -26.97 3.25 -11.37
C VAL A 649 -27.24 4.21 -12.53
N LYS A 650 -28.13 3.86 -13.48
CA LYS A 650 -28.56 4.77 -14.56
C LYS A 650 -29.16 6.10 -14.06
N LYS A 651 -29.77 6.11 -12.87
CA LYS A 651 -30.45 7.29 -12.31
C LYS A 651 -29.48 8.28 -11.66
N GLY A 652 -28.29 7.81 -11.28
CA GLY A 652 -27.25 8.64 -10.68
C GLY A 652 -26.17 7.83 -9.97
N MET A 653 -24.97 8.40 -9.92
CA MET A 653 -23.84 7.94 -9.10
C MET A 653 -23.21 9.15 -8.42
N ARG A 654 -22.89 9.06 -7.12
CA ARG A 654 -22.30 10.16 -6.36
C ARG A 654 -20.81 10.35 -6.67
N ASN A 655 -20.13 9.30 -7.09
CA ASN A 655 -18.68 9.25 -7.27
C ASN A 655 -18.35 8.67 -8.67
N ALA A 656 -17.34 9.21 -9.35
CA ALA A 656 -16.89 8.71 -10.65
C ALA A 656 -16.19 7.34 -10.56
N THR A 657 -15.54 7.08 -9.43
CA THR A 657 -14.88 5.80 -9.09
C THR A 657 -15.09 5.46 -7.61
N LEU A 658 -14.99 4.17 -7.27
CA LEU A 658 -15.36 3.64 -5.97
C LEU A 658 -14.31 2.75 -5.30
N MET A 659 -13.60 1.90 -6.04
CA MET A 659 -12.72 0.87 -5.50
C MET A 659 -11.30 0.98 -6.04
N ALA A 660 -10.32 0.88 -5.14
CA ALA A 660 -8.91 0.79 -5.48
C ALA A 660 -8.15 0.08 -4.36
N VAL A 661 -7.41 -0.98 -4.69
CA VAL A 661 -6.70 -1.77 -3.65
C VAL A 661 -5.28 -1.24 -3.49
N ALA A 662 -5.18 -0.17 -2.70
CA ALA A 662 -3.93 0.51 -2.37
C ALA A 662 -3.05 -0.32 -1.41
N PRO A 663 -1.73 -0.07 -1.35
CA PRO A 663 -0.81 -0.79 -0.47
C PRO A 663 -0.84 -0.12 0.91
N ASN A 664 -1.56 -0.76 1.84
CA ASN A 664 -1.97 -0.16 3.10
C ASN A 664 -1.09 -0.54 4.31
N ALA A 665 0.16 -0.94 4.09
CA ALA A 665 1.11 -1.45 5.10
C ALA A 665 1.22 -0.65 6.41
N ASN A 666 1.02 0.68 6.41
CA ASN A 666 1.03 1.46 7.65
C ASN A 666 -0.29 1.37 8.45
N ILE A 667 -1.45 1.25 7.79
CA ILE A 667 -2.75 1.12 8.46
C ILE A 667 -3.15 -0.33 8.71
N GLY A 668 -2.68 -1.28 7.88
CA GLY A 668 -2.72 -2.72 8.18
C GLY A 668 -1.89 -3.06 9.42
N LEU A 669 -0.70 -2.46 9.58
CA LEU A 669 0.07 -2.55 10.82
C LEU A 669 -0.69 -1.96 12.03
N VAL A 670 -1.41 -0.85 11.86
CA VAL A 670 -2.27 -0.29 12.93
C VAL A 670 -3.44 -1.22 13.26
N ALA A 671 -3.95 -1.98 12.30
CA ALA A 671 -5.08 -2.90 12.45
C ALA A 671 -4.68 -4.38 12.65
N GLY A 672 -3.41 -4.67 12.98
CA GLY A 672 -2.90 -6.03 13.24
C GLY A 672 -3.07 -7.01 12.09
N THR A 673 -2.84 -6.58 10.84
CA THR A 673 -3.25 -7.38 9.67
C THR A 673 -2.40 -7.17 8.40
N THR A 674 -2.37 -8.20 7.57
CA THR A 674 -1.68 -8.29 6.27
C THR A 674 -2.13 -7.20 5.28
N PRO A 675 -1.21 -6.64 4.47
CA PRO A 675 -1.54 -5.55 3.57
C PRO A 675 -2.31 -6.02 2.33
N GLY A 676 -3.28 -5.23 1.90
CA GLY A 676 -3.95 -5.38 0.61
C GLY A 676 -4.55 -6.76 0.37
N ILE A 677 -4.06 -7.40 -0.69
CA ILE A 677 -4.30 -8.80 -1.06
C ILE A 677 -2.97 -9.58 -1.13
N ASP A 678 -2.02 -9.28 -0.24
CA ASP A 678 -0.67 -9.86 -0.30
C ASP A 678 -0.55 -11.09 0.63
N PRO A 679 0.00 -12.23 0.15
CA PRO A 679 0.49 -13.30 1.01
C PRO A 679 1.47 -12.74 2.06
N ARG A 680 1.48 -13.33 3.26
CA ARG A 680 2.36 -12.89 4.35
C ARG A 680 3.83 -13.12 3.99
N PHE A 681 4.67 -12.08 4.17
CA PHE A 681 6.08 -12.09 3.74
C PHE A 681 6.88 -13.27 4.30
N ALA A 682 6.79 -13.48 5.61
CA ALA A 682 7.32 -14.60 6.36
C ALA A 682 6.43 -14.83 7.59
N GLN A 683 6.38 -16.05 8.12
CA GLN A 683 5.57 -16.33 9.31
C GLN A 683 6.22 -15.81 10.61
N VAL A 684 7.53 -15.55 10.58
CA VAL A 684 8.32 -14.92 11.65
C VAL A 684 9.34 -13.98 11.01
N PHE A 685 9.47 -12.73 11.46
CA PHE A 685 10.54 -11.83 10.98
C PHE A 685 10.89 -10.72 11.98
N SER A 686 12.15 -10.28 11.95
CA SER A 686 12.63 -9.15 12.77
C SER A 686 12.10 -7.81 12.25
N ARG A 687 11.44 -7.04 13.12
CA ARG A 687 11.09 -5.63 12.88
C ARG A 687 12.04 -4.70 13.64
N ASN A 688 12.71 -3.83 12.90
CA ASN A 688 13.48 -2.72 13.46
C ASN A 688 12.52 -1.56 13.83
N LYS A 689 12.49 -1.13 15.09
CA LYS A 689 11.81 0.08 15.59
C LYS A 689 12.78 1.00 16.32
N ILE A 690 12.35 2.23 16.58
CA ILE A 690 13.10 3.22 17.37
C ILE A 690 13.39 2.71 18.80
N SER A 691 12.53 1.84 19.34
CA SER A 691 12.67 1.20 20.66
C SER A 691 13.51 -0.08 20.68
N GLY A 692 14.03 -0.54 19.53
CA GLY A 692 14.81 -1.79 19.40
C GLY A 692 14.34 -2.71 18.28
N LYS A 693 14.91 -3.92 18.22
CA LYS A 693 14.46 -5.02 17.35
C LYS A 693 13.58 -5.99 18.13
N TYR A 694 12.54 -6.53 17.49
CA TYR A 694 11.67 -7.58 18.03
C TYR A 694 11.15 -8.46 16.89
N LEU A 695 10.67 -9.66 17.21
CA LEU A 695 10.06 -10.55 16.23
C LEU A 695 8.56 -10.25 16.08
N ASP A 696 8.11 -10.08 14.84
CA ASP A 696 6.71 -10.23 14.44
C ASP A 696 6.49 -11.72 14.11
N ILE A 697 5.41 -12.30 14.62
CA ILE A 697 5.04 -13.70 14.47
C ILE A 697 3.58 -13.77 14.05
N ASN A 698 3.23 -14.66 13.11
CA ASN A 698 1.84 -14.82 12.72
C ASN A 698 0.98 -15.44 13.83
N HIS A 699 0.17 -14.60 14.48
CA HIS A 699 -0.76 -14.98 15.52
C HIS A 699 -1.76 -16.07 15.08
N ASN A 700 -2.17 -16.12 13.80
CA ASN A 700 -3.05 -17.19 13.29
C ASN A 700 -2.33 -18.56 13.33
N LEU A 701 -1.09 -18.63 12.84
CA LEU A 701 -0.26 -19.85 12.86
C LEU A 701 0.01 -20.33 14.29
N VAL A 702 0.34 -19.42 15.21
CA VAL A 702 0.55 -19.76 16.62
C VAL A 702 -0.72 -20.34 17.25
N LEU A 703 -1.88 -19.74 16.99
CA LEU A 703 -3.16 -20.22 17.51
C LEU A 703 -3.51 -21.63 16.96
N ASP A 704 -3.36 -21.87 15.65
CA ASP A 704 -3.61 -23.20 15.09
C ASP A 704 -2.61 -24.25 15.63
N LEU A 705 -1.32 -23.92 15.77
CA LEU A 705 -0.32 -24.83 16.36
C LEU A 705 -0.55 -25.06 17.86
N LYS A 706 -1.02 -24.06 18.62
CA LYS A 706 -1.43 -24.22 20.02
C LYS A 706 -2.66 -25.11 20.15
N ASN A 707 -3.67 -24.93 19.30
CA ASN A 707 -4.87 -25.77 19.25
C ASN A 707 -4.55 -27.24 18.93
N MET A 708 -3.43 -27.51 18.26
CA MET A 708 -2.92 -28.87 17.99
C MET A 708 -1.94 -29.40 19.06
N GLY A 709 -1.59 -28.60 20.07
CA GLY A 709 -0.57 -28.96 21.06
C GLY A 709 0.87 -29.01 20.51
N LEU A 710 1.12 -28.36 19.36
CA LEU A 710 2.39 -28.42 18.64
C LEU A 710 3.32 -27.22 18.91
N TRP A 711 2.79 -26.04 19.29
CA TRP A 711 3.57 -24.79 19.36
C TRP A 711 4.91 -24.94 20.12
N GLU A 712 4.88 -25.39 21.38
CA GLU A 712 6.09 -25.60 22.19
C GLU A 712 7.09 -26.60 21.60
N LYS A 713 6.64 -27.50 20.71
CA LYS A 713 7.51 -28.49 20.06
C LYS A 713 8.26 -27.90 18.86
N VAL A 714 7.65 -26.97 18.12
CA VAL A 714 8.17 -26.47 16.83
C VAL A 714 8.58 -24.99 16.83
N ARG A 715 8.21 -24.20 17.85
CA ARG A 715 8.53 -22.76 17.95
C ARG A 715 9.98 -22.44 17.56
N ASP A 716 10.93 -23.11 18.20
CA ASP A 716 12.34 -22.77 18.06
C ASP A 716 12.89 -23.14 16.66
N GLU A 717 12.34 -24.19 16.03
CA GLU A 717 12.64 -24.56 14.63
C GLU A 717 11.99 -23.58 13.64
N ILE A 718 10.76 -23.10 13.89
CA ILE A 718 10.12 -22.03 13.11
C ILE A 718 10.93 -20.74 13.18
N ILE A 719 11.50 -20.41 14.35
CA ILE A 719 12.34 -19.21 14.54
C ILE A 719 13.72 -19.39 13.86
N GLU A 720 14.39 -20.55 13.96
CA GLU A 720 15.62 -20.83 13.21
C GLU A 720 15.39 -20.75 11.69
N ALA A 721 14.25 -21.27 11.21
CA ALA A 721 13.84 -21.24 9.81
C ALA A 721 13.21 -19.90 9.33
N GLN A 722 13.22 -18.85 10.15
CA GLN A 722 12.68 -17.51 9.81
C GLN A 722 11.22 -17.55 9.32
N GLY A 723 10.41 -18.43 9.90
CA GLY A 723 9.02 -18.63 9.52
C GLY A 723 8.78 -19.38 8.22
N ASP A 724 9.81 -20.01 7.64
CA ASP A 724 9.62 -21.05 6.62
C ASP A 724 9.31 -22.39 7.31
N ILE A 725 8.07 -22.85 7.17
CA ILE A 725 7.57 -24.07 7.82
C ILE A 725 7.59 -25.29 6.90
N GLU A 726 8.02 -25.16 5.64
CA GLU A 726 7.87 -26.23 4.64
C GLU A 726 8.65 -27.50 5.03
N HIS A 727 9.83 -27.34 5.62
CA HIS A 727 10.72 -28.47 5.94
C HIS A 727 10.50 -29.07 7.35
N ILE A 728 9.79 -28.38 8.24
CA ILE A 728 9.59 -28.80 9.64
C ILE A 728 8.72 -30.06 9.68
N SER A 729 9.29 -31.20 10.10
CA SER A 729 8.64 -32.50 9.92
C SER A 729 7.40 -32.74 10.79
N ASP A 730 7.32 -32.07 11.95
CA ASP A 730 6.21 -32.19 12.90
C ASP A 730 4.97 -31.35 12.55
N ILE A 731 5.09 -30.39 11.63
CA ILE A 731 3.96 -29.54 11.23
C ILE A 731 3.10 -30.26 10.18
N PRO A 732 1.77 -30.42 10.37
CA PRO A 732 0.91 -31.08 9.40
C PRO A 732 0.91 -30.40 8.02
N GLU A 733 0.91 -31.22 6.98
CA GLU A 733 0.95 -30.80 5.57
C GLU A 733 -0.19 -29.82 5.16
N HIS A 734 -1.33 -29.84 5.85
CA HIS A 734 -2.41 -28.87 5.61
C HIS A 734 -2.10 -27.49 6.21
N ILE A 735 -1.42 -27.43 7.37
CA ILE A 735 -0.92 -26.17 7.96
C ILE A 735 0.17 -25.57 7.08
N LYS A 736 1.10 -26.39 6.55
CA LYS A 736 2.12 -25.94 5.58
C LYS A 736 1.52 -25.28 4.33
N LYS A 737 0.38 -25.80 3.84
CA LYS A 737 -0.34 -25.24 2.68
C LYS A 737 -1.06 -23.94 2.99
N ILE A 738 -1.63 -23.79 4.18
CA ILE A 738 -2.30 -22.55 4.59
C ILE A 738 -1.27 -21.44 4.79
N TYR A 739 -0.23 -21.71 5.58
CA TYR A 739 0.73 -20.70 6.05
C TYR A 739 1.97 -20.59 5.17
N LYS A 740 1.79 -20.64 3.85
CA LYS A 740 2.86 -20.32 2.88
C LYS A 740 3.31 -18.86 3.01
N THR A 741 4.57 -18.62 2.67
CA THR A 741 5.19 -17.29 2.61
C THR A 741 5.05 -16.69 1.20
N SER A 742 5.31 -15.39 1.02
CA SER A 742 5.21 -14.76 -0.30
C SER A 742 6.16 -15.37 -1.35
N PHE A 743 7.27 -16.00 -0.95
CA PHE A 743 8.18 -16.66 -1.90
C PHE A 743 7.82 -18.12 -2.22
N THR A 744 7.21 -18.85 -1.26
CA THR A 744 6.73 -20.24 -1.47
C THR A 744 5.32 -20.31 -2.08
N THR A 745 4.61 -19.18 -2.15
CA THR A 745 3.35 -19.02 -2.87
C THR A 745 3.59 -18.94 -4.38
N SER A 746 2.82 -19.69 -5.19
CA SER A 746 2.99 -19.67 -6.65
C SER A 746 2.78 -18.27 -7.26
N PRO A 747 3.71 -17.74 -8.09
CA PRO A 747 3.56 -16.44 -8.75
C PRO A 747 2.28 -16.28 -9.57
N LEU A 748 1.74 -17.39 -10.11
CA LEU A 748 0.49 -17.37 -10.88
C LEU A 748 -0.75 -17.20 -9.99
N ALA A 749 -0.70 -17.60 -8.71
CA ALA A 749 -1.78 -17.40 -7.75
C ALA A 749 -1.95 -15.91 -7.37
N PHE A 750 -0.86 -15.16 -7.25
CA PHE A 750 -0.91 -13.69 -7.11
C PHE A 750 -1.72 -13.05 -8.24
N ILE A 751 -1.47 -13.50 -9.47
CA ILE A 751 -2.13 -12.99 -10.67
C ILE A 751 -3.59 -13.44 -10.74
N GLU A 752 -3.91 -14.70 -10.42
CA GLU A 752 -5.30 -15.17 -10.43
C GLU A 752 -6.15 -14.43 -9.39
N VAL A 753 -5.69 -14.32 -8.13
CA VAL A 753 -6.38 -13.55 -7.08
C VAL A 753 -6.57 -12.08 -7.50
N ALA A 754 -5.53 -11.45 -8.07
CA ALA A 754 -5.63 -10.09 -8.57
C ALA A 754 -6.60 -9.94 -9.74
N ALA A 755 -6.61 -10.88 -10.69
CA ALA A 755 -7.52 -10.86 -11.83
C ALA A 755 -8.99 -11.05 -11.40
N ARG A 756 -9.25 -11.96 -10.47
CA ARG A 756 -10.59 -12.18 -9.88
C ARG A 756 -11.12 -10.93 -9.19
N ALA A 757 -10.30 -10.30 -8.34
CA ALA A 757 -10.64 -9.03 -7.71
C ALA A 757 -10.84 -7.89 -8.75
N GLN A 758 -9.95 -7.81 -9.74
CA GLN A 758 -9.97 -6.78 -10.80
C GLN A 758 -11.22 -6.83 -11.70
N LYS A 759 -12.01 -7.92 -11.71
CA LYS A 759 -13.33 -7.95 -12.36
C LYS A 759 -14.29 -6.91 -11.77
N TRP A 760 -14.21 -6.71 -10.46
CA TRP A 760 -15.17 -5.96 -9.65
C TRP A 760 -14.65 -4.59 -9.21
N VAL A 761 -13.33 -4.42 -9.20
CA VAL A 761 -12.65 -3.12 -8.97
C VAL A 761 -12.70 -2.27 -10.25
N ASP A 762 -13.21 -1.04 -10.12
CA ASP A 762 -13.37 -0.08 -11.23
C ASP A 762 -12.08 0.70 -11.53
N GLN A 763 -11.24 0.98 -10.51
CA GLN A 763 -9.85 1.40 -10.70
C GLN A 763 -8.94 0.16 -10.82
N ALA A 764 -7.82 0.08 -10.09
CA ALA A 764 -6.85 -1.01 -10.16
C ALA A 764 -6.38 -1.49 -8.76
N LEU A 765 -5.32 -2.31 -8.71
CA LEU A 765 -4.79 -2.95 -7.50
C LEU A 765 -3.26 -2.88 -7.46
N SER A 766 -2.67 -2.52 -6.32
CA SER A 766 -1.22 -2.48 -6.09
C SER A 766 -0.59 -3.89 -5.97
N ARG A 767 -0.60 -4.67 -7.06
CA ARG A 767 -0.19 -6.08 -7.07
C ARG A 767 1.34 -6.23 -7.00
N ASN A 768 1.88 -6.33 -5.78
CA ASN A 768 3.27 -6.75 -5.53
C ASN A 768 3.51 -8.18 -6.04
N MET A 769 4.68 -8.45 -6.62
CA MET A 769 5.09 -9.78 -7.09
C MET A 769 6.33 -10.25 -6.31
N TYR A 770 6.42 -11.56 -6.07
CA TYR A 770 7.54 -12.19 -5.36
C TYR A 770 8.03 -13.37 -6.21
N LEU A 771 9.32 -13.40 -6.56
CA LEU A 771 9.91 -14.43 -7.41
C LEU A 771 11.19 -15.01 -6.80
N GLU A 772 11.29 -16.33 -6.75
CA GLU A 772 12.55 -17.04 -6.52
C GLU A 772 13.34 -17.20 -7.82
N THR A 773 12.62 -17.52 -8.90
CA THR A 773 13.14 -17.67 -10.25
C THR A 773 13.82 -16.39 -10.74
N ARG A 774 14.84 -16.58 -11.57
CA ARG A 774 15.56 -15.53 -12.30
C ARG A 774 15.60 -15.81 -13.79
N ASP A 775 14.84 -16.81 -14.26
CA ASP A 775 14.62 -16.97 -15.68
C ASP A 775 13.75 -15.81 -16.19
N ILE A 776 14.26 -15.12 -17.22
CA ILE A 776 13.55 -14.02 -17.85
C ILE A 776 12.39 -14.57 -18.70
N GLU A 777 12.49 -15.78 -19.25
CA GLU A 777 11.39 -16.39 -20.03
C GLU A 777 10.22 -16.79 -19.13
N GLU A 778 10.48 -17.40 -17.98
CA GLU A 778 9.46 -17.62 -16.95
C GLU A 778 8.85 -16.28 -16.46
N THR A 779 9.68 -15.26 -16.23
CA THR A 779 9.21 -13.92 -15.84
C THR A 779 8.33 -13.29 -16.94
N MET A 780 8.72 -13.39 -18.21
CA MET A 780 7.93 -12.93 -19.37
C MET A 780 6.57 -13.62 -19.41
N LYS A 781 6.53 -14.96 -19.21
CA LYS A 781 5.29 -15.73 -19.14
C LYS A 781 4.40 -15.29 -17.97
N ILE A 782 4.97 -14.98 -16.80
CA ILE A 782 4.24 -14.50 -15.62
C ILE A 782 3.57 -13.14 -15.93
N TYR A 783 4.32 -12.14 -16.41
CA TYR A 783 3.74 -10.83 -16.73
C TYR A 783 2.82 -10.86 -17.96
N GLN A 784 3.05 -11.74 -18.93
CA GLN A 784 2.11 -12.01 -20.02
C GLN A 784 0.80 -12.62 -19.50
N THR A 785 0.84 -13.54 -18.52
CA THR A 785 -0.36 -14.13 -17.91
C THR A 785 -1.22 -13.06 -17.22
N ALA A 786 -0.62 -12.04 -16.59
CA ALA A 786 -1.34 -10.91 -16.02
C ALA A 786 -2.05 -10.06 -17.09
N TRP A 787 -1.36 -9.80 -18.21
CA TRP A 787 -1.97 -9.14 -19.37
C TRP A 787 -3.16 -9.95 -19.94
N GLU A 788 -2.98 -11.25 -20.19
CA GLU A 788 -4.01 -12.16 -20.73
C GLU A 788 -5.25 -12.26 -19.82
N LYS A 789 -5.07 -12.19 -18.50
CA LYS A 789 -6.17 -12.18 -17.52
C LYS A 789 -6.84 -10.80 -17.37
N GLY A 790 -6.37 -9.77 -18.07
CA GLY A 790 -6.99 -8.44 -18.07
C GLY A 790 -6.74 -7.62 -16.80
N VAL A 791 -5.63 -7.93 -16.10
CA VAL A 791 -5.12 -7.11 -14.99
C VAL A 791 -4.70 -5.74 -15.53
N LYS A 792 -4.95 -4.67 -14.76
CA LYS A 792 -4.59 -3.30 -15.16
C LYS A 792 -3.15 -2.92 -14.81
N THR A 793 -2.66 -3.38 -13.67
CA THR A 793 -1.38 -2.94 -13.11
C THR A 793 -0.68 -4.05 -12.32
N THR A 794 0.65 -3.90 -12.21
CA THR A 794 1.51 -4.58 -11.25
C THR A 794 2.37 -3.54 -10.55
N TYR A 795 2.86 -3.87 -9.35
CA TYR A 795 3.65 -2.96 -8.52
C TYR A 795 5.09 -3.49 -8.35
N TYR A 796 5.68 -3.43 -7.16
CA TYR A 796 7.04 -3.90 -6.93
C TYR A 796 7.24 -5.38 -7.30
N LEU A 797 8.44 -5.69 -7.82
CA LEU A 797 8.96 -7.05 -7.91
C LEU A 797 10.02 -7.28 -6.83
N HIS A 798 9.75 -8.21 -5.93
CA HIS A 798 10.69 -8.67 -4.91
C HIS A 798 11.35 -9.98 -5.36
N MET A 799 12.69 -10.02 -5.40
CA MET A 799 13.46 -11.21 -5.75
C MET A 799 14.00 -11.88 -4.48
N LYS A 800 13.83 -13.20 -4.31
CA LYS A 800 14.36 -13.92 -3.14
C LYS A 800 15.89 -13.79 -3.08
N PRO A 801 16.50 -13.31 -1.98
CA PRO A 801 17.95 -13.15 -1.89
C PRO A 801 18.72 -14.44 -2.22
N ARG A 802 19.91 -14.32 -2.84
CA ARG A 802 20.77 -15.49 -3.15
C ARG A 802 21.47 -16.07 -1.92
N HIS A 803 21.69 -15.25 -0.90
CA HIS A 803 22.31 -15.61 0.36
C HIS A 803 21.55 -14.91 1.48
N THR A 804 21.19 -15.64 2.52
CA THR A 804 20.79 -15.12 3.83
C THR A 804 22.00 -15.10 4.74
N ALA A 805 22.13 -14.08 5.58
CA ALA A 805 23.22 -14.01 6.56
C ALA A 805 22.88 -14.83 7.82
N GLU A 806 23.81 -15.67 8.31
CA GLU A 806 23.69 -16.32 9.63
C GLU A 806 23.39 -15.24 10.69
N GLN A 807 22.32 -15.43 11.48
CA GLN A 807 21.92 -14.48 12.52
C GLN A 807 22.55 -14.84 13.87
N SER A 808 22.99 -13.82 14.61
CA SER A 808 23.58 -13.97 15.95
C SER A 808 22.56 -14.22 17.08
N THR A 809 21.28 -14.37 16.75
CA THR A 809 20.18 -14.53 17.72
C THR A 809 19.85 -15.98 18.09
N VAL A 810 20.53 -16.96 17.50
CA VAL A 810 20.31 -18.39 17.76
C VAL A 810 21.53 -18.97 18.48
N HIS A 811 21.31 -19.78 19.52
CA HIS A 811 22.36 -20.61 20.12
C HIS A 811 22.73 -21.76 19.18
N VAL A 812 23.48 -21.47 18.11
CA VAL A 812 23.91 -22.46 17.11
C VAL A 812 25.00 -23.35 17.71
N ASN A 813 24.59 -24.38 18.47
CA ASN A 813 25.49 -25.36 19.05
C ASN A 813 26.01 -26.32 17.95
N LYS A 814 26.97 -25.83 17.14
CA LYS A 814 27.51 -26.56 15.96
C LYS A 814 28.09 -27.94 16.34
N ALA A 815 28.42 -28.18 17.61
CA ALA A 815 28.81 -29.49 18.14
C ALA A 815 27.69 -30.56 18.04
N GLU A 816 26.42 -30.20 18.24
CA GLU A 816 25.30 -31.14 18.22
C GLU A 816 24.82 -31.48 16.81
N LYS A 817 24.74 -30.48 15.91
CA LYS A 817 24.51 -30.72 14.46
C LYS A 817 25.67 -31.50 13.79
N MET A 818 26.80 -31.70 14.47
CA MET A 818 27.92 -32.58 14.05
C MET A 818 27.97 -33.94 14.78
N GLY A 819 26.95 -34.29 15.57
CA GLY A 819 26.93 -35.50 16.40
C GLY A 819 26.95 -36.81 15.60
N LYS A 820 27.97 -37.65 15.85
CA LYS A 820 28.16 -39.05 15.38
C LYS A 820 28.78 -39.28 13.99
N LEU A 821 29.82 -38.54 13.63
CA LEU A 821 30.93 -39.10 12.83
C LEU A 821 32.27 -38.89 13.56
N GLY A 822 32.68 -39.91 14.32
CA GLY A 822 33.89 -39.84 15.15
C GLY A 822 35.18 -39.83 14.34
N PHE A 823 36.19 -39.11 14.84
CA PHE A 823 37.48 -38.86 14.19
C PHE A 823 38.24 -40.12 13.72
N ALA A 824 37.92 -41.32 14.25
CA ALA A 824 38.49 -42.59 13.80
C ALA A 824 38.16 -42.95 12.33
N ALA A 825 37.08 -42.41 11.75
CA ALA A 825 36.68 -42.73 10.37
C ALA A 825 37.62 -42.15 9.30
N ALA A 826 38.41 -41.12 9.61
CA ALA A 826 39.24 -40.41 8.64
C ALA A 826 40.52 -41.16 8.22
N PHE A 827 41.00 -42.13 9.01
CA PHE A 827 42.29 -42.79 8.80
C PHE A 827 42.23 -44.12 8.02
N MET A 828 41.05 -44.53 7.52
CA MET A 828 40.84 -45.83 6.87
C MET A 828 40.46 -45.72 5.38
N ARG A 829 41.26 -45.00 4.58
CA ARG A 829 41.27 -45.15 3.10
C ARG A 829 42.69 -45.20 2.55
N LYS A 830 42.97 -46.24 1.75
CA LYS A 830 44.20 -46.34 0.95
C LYS A 830 44.21 -45.29 -0.17
N PRO A 831 45.39 -44.82 -0.62
CA PRO A 831 45.50 -43.90 -1.73
C PRO A 831 45.31 -44.63 -3.07
N GLU A 832 44.71 -43.92 -4.03
CA GLU A 832 44.77 -44.24 -5.46
C GLU A 832 45.06 -42.93 -6.22
N ALA A 833 45.73 -43.01 -7.37
CA ALA A 833 46.62 -41.93 -7.82
C ALA A 833 45.96 -40.77 -8.60
N ALA A 834 46.52 -39.57 -8.44
CA ALA A 834 46.15 -38.38 -9.22
C ALA A 834 47.17 -38.10 -10.36
N PRO A 835 46.72 -37.67 -11.56
CA PRO A 835 47.60 -37.09 -12.58
C PRO A 835 48.10 -35.70 -12.15
N ALA A 836 49.30 -35.32 -12.61
CA ALA A 836 50.02 -34.15 -12.10
C ALA A 836 49.63 -32.80 -12.75
N SER A 837 49.90 -31.71 -12.02
CA SER A 837 49.67 -30.32 -12.45
C SER A 837 50.96 -29.57 -12.81
N SER A 838 50.88 -28.65 -13.78
CA SER A 838 51.80 -27.52 -13.93
C SER A 838 51.14 -26.40 -14.75
N GLY A 839 51.23 -25.10 -14.44
CA GLY A 839 51.77 -24.45 -13.23
C GLY A 839 52.19 -23.00 -13.52
N GLY A 840 52.00 -22.05 -12.57
CA GLY A 840 52.71 -20.76 -12.58
C GLY A 840 51.90 -19.45 -12.68
N ILE A 841 51.43 -18.98 -11.52
CA ILE A 841 51.27 -17.58 -11.07
C ILE A 841 51.64 -16.44 -12.05
N THR A 842 50.77 -15.43 -12.21
CA THR A 842 51.19 -14.02 -12.39
C THR A 842 50.17 -13.04 -11.79
N LYS A 843 50.59 -11.80 -11.49
CA LYS A 843 49.80 -10.78 -10.77
C LYS A 843 48.94 -9.92 -11.70
N LEU A 844 47.79 -9.45 -11.21
CA LEU A 844 46.93 -8.45 -11.87
C LEU A 844 47.34 -7.00 -11.53
N GLN A 845 47.20 -6.11 -12.50
CA GLN A 845 47.18 -4.64 -12.34
C GLN A 845 46.01 -4.06 -13.17
N PRO A 846 45.40 -2.93 -12.75
CA PRO A 846 44.22 -2.36 -13.41
C PRO A 846 44.58 -1.42 -14.58
N PRO A 847 43.78 -1.38 -15.67
CA PRO A 847 43.95 -0.43 -16.77
C PRO A 847 43.17 0.90 -16.57
N LEU A 848 43.64 1.96 -17.23
CA LEU A 848 43.05 3.31 -17.29
C LEU A 848 42.50 3.66 -18.70
N LEU A 849 41.91 4.86 -18.85
CA LEU A 849 40.92 5.19 -19.89
C LEU A 849 41.44 6.00 -21.11
N THR A 850 41.19 5.50 -22.34
CA THR A 850 40.78 6.27 -23.56
C THR A 850 41.80 7.29 -24.18
N PRO A 851 41.55 8.02 -25.32
CA PRO A 851 40.48 7.96 -26.36
C PRO A 851 40.93 8.05 -27.87
N SER A 852 40.10 7.55 -28.81
CA SER A 852 39.86 8.04 -30.23
C SER A 852 40.98 8.14 -31.30
N PRO A 853 40.72 8.39 -32.62
CA PRO A 853 39.50 8.18 -33.46
C PRO A 853 39.70 7.53 -34.89
N LEU A 854 38.58 7.28 -35.59
CA LEU A 854 38.24 7.16 -37.05
C LEU A 854 39.29 7.51 -38.16
N PRO A 855 39.24 6.92 -39.41
CA PRO A 855 38.09 7.11 -40.35
C PRO A 855 37.74 6.09 -41.48
N LYS A 856 36.54 6.33 -42.05
CA LYS A 856 35.88 6.01 -43.37
C LYS A 856 36.60 5.24 -44.51
N GLY A 857 35.79 4.48 -45.30
CA GLY A 857 36.06 4.00 -46.67
C GLY A 857 34.81 3.43 -47.36
N GLU A 858 34.71 3.42 -48.70
CA GLU A 858 33.46 3.13 -49.47
C GLU A 858 33.54 1.98 -50.51
N THR A 859 32.42 1.27 -50.64
CA THR A 859 31.75 0.71 -51.84
C THR A 859 32.55 0.11 -53.02
N ARG A 860 32.33 -1.19 -53.32
CA ARG A 860 32.06 -1.67 -54.71
C ARG A 860 31.37 -3.05 -54.78
N ILE A 861 30.83 -3.36 -55.97
CA ILE A 861 29.96 -4.52 -56.30
C ILE A 861 30.65 -5.42 -57.34
N LEU A 862 30.43 -6.75 -57.25
CA LEU A 862 30.45 -7.84 -58.27
C LEU A 862 30.76 -9.18 -57.55
N GLY A 863 30.24 -10.36 -57.91
CA GLY A 863 29.21 -10.76 -58.89
C GLY A 863 29.23 -12.27 -59.18
N ALA A 864 28.09 -12.84 -59.60
CA ALA A 864 27.90 -14.16 -60.26
C ALA A 864 28.01 -15.50 -59.46
N SER A 865 26.85 -16.18 -59.35
CA SER A 865 26.55 -17.61 -59.60
C SER A 865 27.51 -18.76 -59.21
N GLN A 866 26.95 -19.80 -58.56
CA GLN A 866 26.61 -21.07 -59.24
C GLN A 866 25.63 -21.95 -58.44
N ASP A 867 24.92 -22.84 -59.14
CA ASP A 867 23.86 -23.72 -58.63
C ASP A 867 24.38 -25.04 -58.03
N LEU A 868 23.54 -25.72 -57.25
CA LEU A 868 23.42 -27.19 -57.26
C LEU A 868 22.09 -27.65 -56.62
N GLU A 869 21.59 -28.82 -57.03
CA GLU A 869 20.19 -29.22 -56.87
C GLU A 869 19.88 -30.13 -55.67
N ARG A 870 18.59 -30.45 -55.51
CA ARG A 870 18.02 -31.43 -54.57
C ARG A 870 18.43 -32.87 -54.91
N PRO A 871 18.24 -33.79 -53.96
CA PRO A 871 17.59 -35.08 -54.27
C PRO A 871 16.24 -35.24 -53.53
N SER A 872 15.47 -36.28 -53.90
CA SER A 872 14.12 -36.55 -53.37
C SER A 872 13.80 -38.06 -53.40
N SER A 873 12.73 -38.49 -52.69
CA SER A 873 12.20 -39.89 -52.57
C SER A 873 13.13 -40.88 -51.83
N ASP A 874 12.73 -42.04 -51.26
CA ASP A 874 11.43 -42.62 -50.84
C ASP A 874 11.73 -43.83 -49.89
N ALA A 875 10.87 -44.43 -49.07
CA ALA A 875 9.64 -44.02 -48.36
C ALA A 875 9.17 -45.18 -47.42
N LYS A 876 8.08 -44.96 -46.65
CA LYS A 876 7.37 -45.88 -45.72
C LYS A 876 8.07 -46.13 -44.36
N GLY A 877 7.37 -46.22 -43.22
CA GLY A 877 5.97 -45.85 -42.94
C GLY A 877 5.26 -46.73 -41.90
N VAL A 878 4.65 -46.11 -40.89
CA VAL A 878 3.62 -46.72 -40.01
C VAL A 878 2.54 -45.67 -39.71
N GLN A 879 1.26 -46.07 -39.73
CA GLN A 879 0.12 -45.25 -39.30
C GLN A 879 -0.87 -46.15 -38.53
N LEU A 880 -1.47 -45.61 -37.46
CA LEU A 880 -2.72 -46.12 -36.90
C LEU A 880 -3.63 -44.93 -36.52
N ARG A 881 -4.93 -45.10 -36.78
CA ARG A 881 -6.02 -44.14 -36.44
C ARG A 881 -7.09 -44.89 -35.67
N TYR A 882 -7.69 -44.23 -34.67
CA TYR A 882 -9.11 -44.33 -34.25
C TYR A 882 -9.42 -43.08 -33.39
N GLY A 883 -10.64 -42.53 -33.30
CA GLY A 883 -11.88 -42.82 -34.04
C GLY A 883 -13.10 -42.24 -33.31
N ARG A 884 -13.89 -41.37 -33.94
CA ARG A 884 -15.24 -40.98 -33.45
C ARG A 884 -16.29 -41.99 -33.93
N PRO A 885 -17.42 -42.10 -33.20
CA PRO A 885 -18.73 -42.27 -33.83
C PRO A 885 -19.79 -41.26 -33.33
N ASP A 886 -20.76 -40.97 -34.19
CA ASP A 886 -22.01 -40.27 -33.87
C ASP A 886 -23.21 -41.25 -33.91
N ALA A 887 -24.41 -40.81 -33.50
CA ALA A 887 -25.53 -41.68 -33.10
C ALA A 887 -26.53 -42.12 -34.21
N ALA A 888 -27.35 -43.14 -33.91
CA ALA A 888 -28.55 -43.52 -34.68
C ALA A 888 -29.70 -44.04 -33.77
N ARG A 889 -30.95 -43.91 -34.25
CA ARG A 889 -32.23 -44.03 -33.49
C ARG A 889 -32.81 -45.47 -33.41
N ALA A 890 -33.63 -45.74 -32.39
CA ALA A 890 -34.98 -46.35 -32.52
C ALA A 890 -35.77 -46.31 -31.19
N GLY A 891 -37.11 -46.19 -31.23
CA GLY A 891 -38.02 -46.28 -30.05
C GLY A 891 -39.12 -45.21 -30.01
N VAL A 892 -40.35 -45.59 -29.60
CA VAL A 892 -41.58 -44.75 -29.59
C VAL A 892 -42.49 -45.15 -28.40
N VAL A 893 -43.48 -44.30 -28.05
CA VAL A 893 -44.73 -44.52 -27.26
C VAL A 893 -44.82 -43.90 -25.84
N ASP A 894 -45.67 -42.88 -25.75
CA ASP A 894 -46.68 -42.48 -24.73
C ASP A 894 -46.48 -42.64 -23.19
N ASN A 895 -46.43 -41.46 -22.52
CA ASN A 895 -47.34 -40.95 -21.44
C ASN A 895 -47.55 -41.67 -20.06
N PRO A 896 -48.13 -40.95 -19.03
CA PRO A 896 -48.02 -41.27 -17.58
C PRO A 896 -49.26 -41.99 -16.97
N PRO A 897 -49.24 -42.40 -15.67
CA PRO A 897 -49.52 -41.55 -14.46
C PRO A 897 -48.38 -41.63 -13.40
N ALA A 898 -48.27 -40.91 -12.26
CA ALA A 898 -49.17 -40.19 -11.31
C ALA A 898 -49.73 -41.03 -10.12
N GLU A 899 -49.43 -40.58 -8.87
CA GLU A 899 -50.00 -40.98 -7.55
C GLU A 899 -49.81 -42.48 -7.12
N ASP A 900 -49.85 -42.95 -5.86
CA ASP A 900 -49.68 -42.37 -4.49
C ASP A 900 -48.65 -43.26 -3.68
N GLY A 901 -48.57 -43.45 -2.34
CA GLY A 901 -49.22 -42.86 -1.14
C GLY A 901 -48.99 -43.68 0.16
N SER A 902 -49.25 -43.06 1.32
CA SER A 902 -49.37 -43.66 2.69
C SER A 902 -48.12 -44.21 3.45
N ALA A 903 -48.25 -44.35 4.77
CA ALA A 903 -47.25 -44.76 5.80
C ALA A 903 -47.93 -45.80 6.76
N PRO A 904 -47.68 -45.99 8.10
CA PRO A 904 -46.72 -45.42 9.07
C PRO A 904 -46.06 -46.48 10.03
N PHE A 905 -45.53 -46.05 11.20
CA PHE A 905 -45.36 -46.72 12.53
C PHE A 905 -44.08 -46.14 13.22
N THR A 906 -44.09 -45.08 14.05
CA THR A 906 -44.44 -44.95 15.50
C THR A 906 -43.56 -45.74 16.51
N LYS A 907 -43.23 -45.28 17.73
CA LYS A 907 -43.18 -43.95 18.41
C LYS A 907 -42.65 -44.12 19.87
N GLY A 908 -42.07 -43.08 20.49
CA GLY A 908 -42.08 -42.86 21.95
C GLY A 908 -40.73 -42.48 22.59
N ASP A 909 -40.65 -41.66 23.66
CA ASP A 909 -41.66 -40.72 24.21
C ASP A 909 -41.03 -39.61 25.10
N PHE A 910 -41.84 -38.62 25.53
CA PHE A 910 -41.46 -37.33 26.17
C PHE A 910 -41.50 -37.30 27.72
N PRO A 911 -40.90 -36.28 28.40
CA PRO A 911 -41.59 -35.01 28.78
C PRO A 911 -40.76 -33.73 28.42
N MET A 912 -41.30 -32.59 27.93
CA MET A 912 -42.28 -31.60 28.50
C MET A 912 -41.72 -30.78 29.69
N ALA A 913 -41.83 -29.43 29.78
CA ALA A 913 -42.40 -28.38 28.90
C ALA A 913 -41.70 -27.01 29.18
N ARG A 914 -41.81 -25.94 28.37
CA ARG A 914 -42.96 -25.01 28.26
C ARG A 914 -42.93 -24.20 26.95
N SER A 915 -44.10 -23.71 26.53
CA SER A 915 -44.34 -22.93 25.29
C SER A 915 -44.77 -21.48 25.56
N PHE A 916 -44.48 -20.55 24.65
CA PHE A 916 -45.29 -19.35 24.39
C PHE A 916 -45.19 -18.90 22.92
N SER A 917 -46.17 -18.08 22.49
CA SER A 917 -46.53 -17.84 21.08
C SER A 917 -45.61 -16.86 20.32
N PRO A 918 -45.57 -16.92 18.97
CA PRO A 918 -45.02 -15.83 18.16
C PRO A 918 -45.91 -14.58 18.25
N MET A 919 -45.30 -13.41 18.45
CA MET A 919 -46.01 -12.13 18.43
C MET A 919 -45.91 -11.46 17.05
N GLN A 920 -46.93 -10.68 16.70
CA GLN A 920 -47.08 -10.09 15.37
C GLN A 920 -46.13 -8.90 15.16
N ALA A 921 -45.62 -8.75 13.93
CA ALA A 921 -44.99 -7.52 13.48
C ALA A 921 -46.08 -6.58 12.94
N GLU A 922 -46.25 -5.41 13.55
CA GLU A 922 -47.23 -4.42 13.09
C GLU A 922 -46.75 -3.70 11.82
N MET A 923 -47.62 -3.61 10.81
CA MET A 923 -47.38 -2.77 9.64
C MET A 923 -47.99 -1.38 9.87
N PRO A 924 -47.23 -0.27 9.71
CA PRO A 924 -47.81 1.07 9.78
C PRO A 924 -48.79 1.30 8.61
N SER A 925 -50.01 1.70 8.95
CA SER A 925 -51.07 1.96 7.96
C SER A 925 -50.85 3.28 7.19
N PRO A 926 -51.33 3.40 5.94
CA PRO A 926 -51.12 4.59 5.12
C PRO A 926 -51.90 5.80 5.63
N VAL A 927 -51.23 6.96 5.69
CA VAL A 927 -51.86 8.24 5.99
C VAL A 927 -52.68 8.72 4.79
N ARG A 928 -54.00 8.90 4.99
CA ARG A 928 -54.83 9.67 4.06
C ARG A 928 -54.46 11.15 4.15
N VAL A 929 -54.24 11.79 3.00
CA VAL A 929 -54.35 13.25 2.84
C VAL A 929 -55.48 13.50 1.83
N GLU A 930 -56.36 14.44 2.14
CA GLU A 930 -57.52 14.74 1.30
C GLU A 930 -57.11 15.48 0.03
N VAL A 931 -57.64 15.05 -1.12
CA VAL A 931 -57.60 15.83 -2.36
C VAL A 931 -58.78 16.79 -2.36
N ARG A 932 -58.52 18.09 -2.59
CA ARG A 932 -59.53 19.05 -3.01
C ARG A 932 -59.23 19.51 -4.43
N GLU A 933 -60.26 19.55 -5.26
CA GLU A 933 -60.19 19.92 -6.66
C GLU A 933 -60.08 21.44 -6.87
N ALA A 934 -59.39 21.83 -7.94
CA ALA A 934 -59.57 23.11 -8.62
C ALA A 934 -59.34 22.87 -10.12
N VAL A 935 -60.23 23.38 -10.99
CA VAL A 935 -60.36 22.93 -12.39
C VAL A 935 -60.08 24.05 -13.39
N ALA A 936 -59.11 23.81 -14.29
CA ALA A 936 -58.84 24.46 -15.59
C ALA A 936 -57.71 23.63 -16.27
N VAL A 937 -57.77 23.06 -17.48
CA VAL A 937 -58.41 23.42 -18.77
C VAL A 937 -57.85 24.76 -19.27
N VAL A 938 -57.07 24.86 -20.36
CA VAL A 938 -57.30 24.39 -21.74
C VAL A 938 -56.04 23.76 -22.40
N ALA A 939 -56.25 23.05 -23.51
CA ALA A 939 -55.28 22.56 -24.51
C ALA A 939 -54.49 23.71 -25.24
N SER A 940 -53.61 23.54 -26.24
CA SER A 940 -53.43 22.47 -27.24
C SER A 940 -51.98 22.28 -27.71
N ALA A 941 -51.75 21.14 -28.38
CA ALA A 941 -50.50 20.74 -29.02
C ALA A 941 -50.06 21.59 -30.23
N MET A 942 -48.78 21.47 -30.61
CA MET A 942 -48.37 21.16 -32.00
C MET A 942 -46.94 20.58 -32.07
N THR A 943 -46.55 20.09 -33.25
CA THR A 943 -45.37 19.22 -33.52
C THR A 943 -44.55 19.71 -34.74
N VAL A 944 -43.45 19.00 -35.05
CA VAL A 944 -42.72 18.87 -36.36
C VAL A 944 -41.38 19.64 -36.54
N SER A 945 -40.41 18.93 -37.15
CA SER A 945 -39.11 19.34 -37.78
C SER A 945 -38.05 20.03 -36.89
N GLU A 946 -36.73 19.73 -36.94
CA GLU A 946 -35.76 19.29 -37.98
C GLU A 946 -35.06 20.42 -38.78
N ASP A 947 -33.82 20.12 -39.18
CA ASP A 947 -32.87 20.81 -40.09
C ASP A 947 -32.30 22.22 -39.76
N ALA A 948 -31.13 22.21 -39.11
CA ALA A 948 -29.78 22.50 -39.69
C ALA A 948 -29.43 23.81 -40.47
N VAL A 949 -28.10 24.00 -40.61
CA VAL A 949 -27.34 24.80 -41.63
C VAL A 949 -26.71 26.17 -41.20
N SER A 950 -25.36 26.16 -41.23
CA SER A 950 -24.33 27.21 -41.51
C SER A 950 -24.26 28.59 -40.81
N GLU A 951 -23.10 28.81 -40.18
CA GLU A 951 -22.07 29.87 -40.44
C GLU A 951 -22.35 31.41 -40.36
N ASP A 952 -21.44 32.05 -39.62
CA ASP A 952 -20.73 33.33 -39.84
C ASP A 952 -21.33 34.76 -39.69
N VAL A 953 -20.70 35.48 -38.74
CA VAL A 953 -20.12 36.86 -38.82
C VAL A 953 -21.03 38.05 -39.16
N GLY A 954 -21.08 39.08 -38.27
CA GLY A 954 -21.59 40.40 -38.71
C GLY A 954 -21.91 41.55 -37.70
N VAL A 955 -21.05 41.84 -36.71
CA VAL A 955 -20.78 43.18 -36.10
C VAL A 955 -21.88 44.28 -35.99
N SER A 956 -21.94 44.94 -34.80
CA SER A 956 -22.59 46.25 -34.47
C SER A 956 -24.08 46.26 -34.07
N SER A 957 -24.60 47.21 -33.25
CA SER A 957 -24.00 47.96 -32.11
C SER A 957 -25.09 48.74 -31.31
N GLN A 958 -24.83 49.03 -30.02
CA GLN A 958 -25.53 50.02 -29.15
C GLN A 958 -26.97 49.67 -28.71
N THR A 959 -27.47 50.01 -27.49
CA THR A 959 -26.90 50.77 -26.34
C THR A 959 -27.61 50.47 -25.00
N LYS A 960 -26.84 50.47 -23.88
CA LYS A 960 -27.23 50.79 -22.47
C LYS A 960 -28.26 49.90 -21.76
N THR A 961 -28.30 49.74 -20.42
CA THR A 961 -27.51 50.27 -19.27
C THR A 961 -26.96 49.07 -18.45
N GLU A 962 -25.68 48.96 -18.07
CA GLU A 962 -24.87 49.77 -17.12
C GLU A 962 -25.04 49.35 -15.64
N GLY A 963 -23.90 49.00 -15.00
CA GLY A 963 -23.79 48.57 -13.59
C GLY A 963 -22.32 48.29 -13.25
N THR A 964 -21.71 49.09 -12.39
CA THR A 964 -20.25 49.34 -12.42
C THR A 964 -19.43 48.65 -11.32
N ARG A 965 -18.15 48.38 -11.62
CA ARG A 965 -17.05 48.21 -10.65
C ARG A 965 -15.88 49.11 -11.06
N PRO A 966 -15.12 49.69 -10.11
CA PRO A 966 -14.10 50.70 -10.42
C PRO A 966 -12.79 50.08 -10.92
N THR A 967 -12.15 50.74 -11.89
CA THR A 967 -10.77 50.46 -12.32
C THR A 967 -9.84 51.48 -11.66
N LEU A 968 -8.73 51.05 -11.06
CA LEU A 968 -7.75 51.95 -10.45
C LEU A 968 -6.84 52.59 -11.52
N THR A 969 -6.44 53.85 -11.31
CA THR A 969 -5.51 54.56 -12.21
C THR A 969 -4.05 54.21 -11.92
N VAL A 970 -3.15 54.48 -12.89
CA VAL A 970 -1.70 54.22 -12.75
C VAL A 970 -1.10 54.96 -11.56
N GLU A 971 -1.56 56.17 -11.26
CA GLU A 971 -1.14 56.93 -10.07
C GLU A 971 -1.54 56.25 -8.76
N GLN A 972 -2.70 55.60 -8.71
CA GLN A 972 -3.16 54.84 -7.53
C GLN A 972 -2.37 53.53 -7.33
N VAL A 973 -1.79 52.98 -8.40
CA VAL A 973 -0.84 51.85 -8.31
C VAL A 973 0.53 52.34 -7.80
N LEU A 974 1.03 53.46 -8.33
CA LEU A 974 2.31 54.06 -7.89
C LEU A 974 2.27 54.55 -6.44
N ALA A 975 1.15 55.13 -5.99
CA ALA A 975 0.95 55.52 -4.59
C ALA A 975 1.08 54.33 -3.63
N ARG A 976 0.54 53.16 -4.00
CA ARG A 976 0.62 51.93 -3.20
C ARG A 976 2.03 51.33 -3.17
N ALA A 977 2.81 51.46 -4.24
CA ALA A 977 4.22 51.05 -4.25
C ALA A 977 5.03 51.85 -3.20
N ASN A 978 4.85 53.18 -3.17
CA ASN A 978 5.52 54.06 -2.20
C ASN A 978 5.12 53.81 -0.73
N GLU A 979 3.93 53.28 -0.46
CA GLU A 979 3.55 52.85 0.90
C GLU A 979 4.21 51.53 1.30
N MET A 980 4.35 50.56 0.38
CA MET A 980 5.07 49.31 0.66
C MET A 980 6.57 49.56 0.93
N GLU A 981 7.19 50.50 0.24
CA GLU A 981 8.60 50.85 0.45
C GLU A 981 8.82 51.48 1.85
N LYS A 982 7.91 52.37 2.27
CA LYS A 982 7.90 52.93 3.64
C LYS A 982 7.63 51.87 4.72
N ALA A 983 6.84 50.84 4.43
CA ALA A 983 6.61 49.74 5.36
C ALA A 983 7.87 48.87 5.57
N MET A 984 8.72 48.70 4.54
CA MET A 984 9.96 47.92 4.66
C MET A 984 11.10 48.65 5.38
N ALA A 985 11.11 50.00 5.38
CA ALA A 985 12.08 50.79 6.14
C ALA A 985 11.94 50.65 7.68
N GLY A 986 10.87 50.03 8.17
CA GLY A 986 10.46 50.05 9.58
C GLY A 986 11.06 49.00 10.52
N ARG A 987 12.06 48.18 10.11
CA ARG A 987 12.60 47.10 10.98
C ARG A 987 14.02 46.61 10.67
N SER A 988 15.03 47.48 10.75
CA SER A 988 16.44 47.08 10.86
C SER A 988 17.17 47.90 11.93
N GLY A 989 17.78 47.24 12.92
CA GLY A 989 18.50 47.94 13.99
C GLY A 989 19.39 47.00 14.81
N ARG A 990 20.71 47.26 14.74
CA ARG A 990 21.82 46.49 15.35
C ARG A 990 22.07 45.12 14.69
N GLY A 991 23.27 44.82 14.17
CA GLY A 991 24.42 45.69 13.93
C GLY A 991 25.73 44.92 13.71
N PHE A 992 26.63 45.48 12.89
CA PHE A 992 27.99 45.00 12.56
C PHE A 992 28.05 43.63 11.83
N GLY A 993 28.97 43.39 10.90
CA GLY A 993 29.92 44.29 10.23
C GLY A 993 30.40 43.63 8.92
N GLY A 994 30.82 44.42 7.93
CA GLY A 994 31.20 43.88 6.61
C GLY A 994 32.71 43.83 6.36
N VAL A 995 33.11 43.23 5.24
CA VAL A 995 34.28 43.57 4.40
C VAL A 995 34.08 42.92 3.01
N ALA A 996 34.84 43.37 2.00
CA ALA A 996 34.55 43.16 0.58
C ALA A 996 35.26 41.96 -0.09
N LEU A 997 35.02 41.84 -1.40
CA LEU A 997 35.47 40.82 -2.36
C LEU A 997 37.00 40.60 -2.41
N GLY A 998 37.42 39.34 -2.61
CA GLY A 998 38.80 38.97 -2.98
C GLY A 998 38.95 37.45 -3.19
N PRO A 999 39.56 36.94 -4.29
CA PRO A 999 39.65 35.50 -4.57
C PRO A 999 41.00 34.86 -4.23
N THR A 1000 40.98 33.60 -3.78
CA THR A 1000 42.14 32.69 -3.71
C THR A 1000 41.74 31.25 -4.03
N SER A 1001 42.73 30.40 -4.31
CA SER A 1001 42.56 29.01 -4.77
C SER A 1001 43.53 28.03 -4.07
N ALA A 1002 43.34 26.73 -4.33
CA ALA A 1002 44.25 25.60 -4.07
C ALA A 1002 44.31 24.93 -2.66
N GLY A 1003 43.39 23.96 -2.45
CA GLY A 1003 43.67 22.63 -1.82
C GLY A 1003 44.04 22.53 -0.33
N PRO A 1004 44.35 21.31 0.16
CA PRO A 1004 43.50 20.11 0.06
C PRO A 1004 43.36 19.35 1.42
N GLU A 1005 42.96 18.06 1.38
CA GLU A 1005 42.99 17.03 2.45
C GLU A 1005 41.74 16.83 3.36
N ASP A 1006 41.07 15.69 3.13
CA ASP A 1006 40.41 14.73 4.06
C ASP A 1006 39.36 15.16 5.14
N PRO A 1007 38.57 14.21 5.71
CA PRO A 1007 38.49 12.78 5.43
C PRO A 1007 37.12 12.27 4.94
N GLN A 1008 37.07 10.96 4.66
CA GLN A 1008 35.85 10.20 4.35
C GLN A 1008 34.95 10.07 5.59
N ASP A 1009 33.63 10.09 5.39
CA ASP A 1009 32.69 9.54 6.39
C ASP A 1009 31.50 8.85 5.70
N GLN A 1010 31.37 7.54 5.90
CA GLN A 1010 30.42 6.68 5.18
C GLN A 1010 29.14 6.43 5.98
N PHE A 1011 28.19 7.35 5.94
CA PHE A 1011 26.84 7.11 6.47
C PHE A 1011 25.99 6.28 5.50
N ILE A 1012 26.23 4.97 5.53
CA ILE A 1012 25.40 3.93 4.88
C ILE A 1012 23.99 3.94 5.49
N CYS A 1013 22.99 3.58 4.69
CA CYS A 1013 21.58 3.65 5.09
C CYS A 1013 21.03 2.28 5.51
N ASP A 1014 20.55 2.17 6.75
CA ASP A 1014 19.96 0.96 7.37
C ASP A 1014 18.60 0.50 6.79
N SER A 1015 18.34 0.77 5.50
CA SER A 1015 17.20 0.22 4.76
C SER A 1015 17.65 -0.70 3.60
N CYS A 1016 18.90 -1.15 3.61
CA CYS A 1016 19.50 -2.05 2.62
C CYS A 1016 20.22 -3.26 3.26
N GLN A 1017 19.74 -3.69 4.44
CA GLN A 1017 20.01 -4.98 5.08
C GLN A 1017 18.67 -5.58 5.55
#